data_AF-A0A1G4KCF4-F1
#
_entry.id   AF-A0A1G4KCF4-F1
#
_cell.length_a   1.000
_cell.length_b   1.000
_cell.length_c   1.000
_cell.angle_alpha   90.00
_cell.angle_beta   90.00
_cell.angle_gamma   90.00
#
_symmetry.space_group_name_H-M   'P 1'
#
loop_
_entity.id
_entity.type
_entity.pdbx_description
1 polymer ?
#
loop_
_entity_poly.entity_id
_entity_poly.type
_entity_poly.pdbx_seq_one_letter_code
_entity_poly.pdbx_strand_id
1 'polypeptide(L)'
;MDGDTFGMGKDAVATLQGLPTEVLIRIFSYLDEKDFLNLQESCKQFEQIINDEELWKNLFVSRIYTQFFPSFSKSPKYSIEYIERTRGLNEWRHNRAVKTKYTVATQNVHNQLEKVIFEYPRCACYSDGVIMIVQLHSKRRKDRLTYMPCTTPQGCSTMHFNINAAVFGRFDGRVFGKLLTNKSHLSPVTEFDALHSACVTAITTAALEDSREDWCVSGSENGEIIWWCEAKMRRKLRLSQQPILRVAMNRDTTVVMDLRRIYVVEQMEAVDVIDVPYELARNPNQLHFFKIDFGGKLLIIGDTRRIYVISINPHKDFGFTRSLEFVERIQDIGIDEVTSKRQQNSHIAGGDGCFLAIMTADNSVTTINIRAPGTILRTQTKLDFKGELFACKVNNLVLVCAFSESLGIFDAANGTELRVVRKTEKIPQFLDVSHGRMIVGSGNVLNYLQYTTNDEPTKRKHSVSSKTRSNKWTDVLHTQLDLYNEDEKQRVDSIQRSQTLQRRFVGDVEDEELQLEIAMMESRDVHSHSLPQVHNGEEQDDELLLALEQSRLSYEGDVNTETRENDQELFTALRLSSAESTNRINSRRLERRRAPLGEYLGPDSSHFANEAGNRNSLSPSTNDITPHSADRLEYDEDLQLAFALSLSEERN
;
A
#
# COMPACT_ATOMS: atom_id res chain seq x y z
N MET A 1 78.35 17.94 -49.46
CA MET A 1 77.64 16.81 -50.08
C MET A 1 76.59 16.42 -49.07
N ASP A 2 75.52 17.19 -49.11
CA ASP A 2 74.54 17.27 -48.05
C ASP A 2 73.42 16.32 -48.43
N GLY A 3 73.15 15.35 -47.56
CA GLY A 3 72.15 14.33 -47.79
C GLY A 3 70.78 14.85 -47.39
N ASP A 4 69.99 15.30 -48.38
CA ASP A 4 68.58 15.60 -48.20
C ASP A 4 67.81 14.34 -47.76
N THR A 5 67.60 14.19 -46.45
CA THR A 5 66.54 13.33 -45.93
C THR A 5 65.23 14.12 -45.94
N PHE A 6 64.51 14.01 -47.06
CA PHE A 6 63.13 14.49 -47.19
C PHE A 6 62.31 14.05 -45.96
N GLY A 7 61.94 15.03 -45.13
CA GLY A 7 60.99 14.81 -44.05
C GLY A 7 59.63 14.52 -44.66
N MET A 8 59.27 13.23 -44.79
CA MET A 8 57.88 12.85 -44.99
C MET A 8 57.08 13.48 -43.85
N GLY A 9 56.19 14.40 -44.22
CA GLY A 9 55.21 14.94 -43.29
C GLY A 9 54.52 13.76 -42.63
N LYS A 10 54.52 13.74 -41.30
CA LYS A 10 53.55 12.92 -40.58
C LYS A 10 52.19 13.49 -40.95
N ASP A 11 51.50 12.84 -41.87
CA ASP A 11 50.05 12.95 -41.96
C ASP A 11 49.54 12.67 -40.56
N ALA A 12 49.11 13.74 -39.89
CA ALA A 12 48.57 13.65 -38.56
C ALA A 12 47.24 12.91 -38.71
N VAL A 13 47.29 11.59 -38.54
CA VAL A 13 46.11 10.79 -38.20
C VAL A 13 45.42 11.59 -37.11
N ALA A 14 44.22 12.10 -37.41
CA ALA A 14 43.47 12.96 -36.51
C ALA A 14 42.96 12.09 -35.35
N THR A 15 43.87 11.77 -34.43
CA THR A 15 43.60 10.97 -33.25
C THR A 15 42.47 11.64 -32.49
N LEU A 16 41.46 10.89 -32.09
CA LEU A 16 40.25 11.41 -31.44
C LEU A 16 40.60 12.35 -30.26
N GLN A 17 41.67 12.03 -29.52
CA GLN A 17 42.28 12.82 -28.43
C GLN A 17 42.69 14.26 -28.80
N GLY A 18 42.98 14.53 -30.07
CA GLY A 18 43.38 15.85 -30.58
C GLY A 18 42.21 16.78 -30.94
N LEU A 19 40.96 16.31 -30.80
CA LEU A 19 39.78 17.14 -30.96
C LEU A 19 39.55 18.02 -29.70
N PRO A 20 38.97 19.22 -29.84
CA PRO A 20 38.54 20.04 -28.70
C PRO A 20 37.56 19.29 -27.80
N THR A 21 37.64 19.54 -26.49
CA THR A 21 36.84 18.87 -25.46
C THR A 21 35.33 18.99 -25.73
N GLU A 22 34.88 20.13 -26.25
CA GLU A 22 33.48 20.39 -26.59
C GLU A 22 32.99 19.51 -27.76
N VAL A 23 33.87 19.23 -28.71
CA VAL A 23 33.59 18.33 -29.84
C VAL A 23 33.54 16.88 -29.35
N LEU A 24 34.45 16.50 -28.45
CA LEU A 24 34.44 15.18 -27.80
C LEU A 24 33.18 14.96 -26.97
N ILE A 25 32.79 15.92 -26.13
CA ILE A 25 31.54 15.90 -25.35
C ILE A 25 30.34 15.71 -26.29
N ARG A 26 30.30 16.42 -27.42
CA ARG A 26 29.20 16.28 -28.38
C ARG A 26 29.19 14.91 -29.06
N ILE A 27 30.34 14.34 -29.42
CA ILE A 27 30.43 12.97 -29.96
C ILE A 27 29.97 11.96 -28.91
N PHE A 28 30.48 12.07 -27.68
CA PHE A 28 30.15 11.18 -26.57
C PHE A 28 28.68 11.26 -26.14
N SER A 29 28.00 12.40 -26.34
CA SER A 29 26.55 12.54 -26.05
C SER A 29 25.63 11.63 -26.89
N TYR A 30 26.14 10.98 -27.93
CA TYR A 30 25.44 9.98 -28.74
C TYR A 30 25.72 8.52 -28.33
N LEU A 31 26.64 8.27 -27.40
CA LEU A 31 27.03 6.93 -26.95
C LEU A 31 26.16 6.45 -25.78
N ASP A 32 26.16 5.14 -25.52
CA ASP A 32 25.52 4.54 -24.35
C ASP A 32 26.47 4.48 -23.13
N GLU A 33 25.88 4.35 -21.93
CA GLU A 33 26.61 4.17 -20.66
C GLU A 33 27.67 3.05 -20.71
N LYS A 34 27.39 1.98 -21.47
CA LYS A 34 28.33 0.86 -21.66
C LYS A 34 29.57 1.25 -22.46
N ASP A 35 29.42 2.16 -23.42
CA ASP A 35 30.53 2.66 -24.23
C ASP A 35 31.42 3.59 -23.40
N PHE A 36 30.82 4.34 -22.45
CA PHE A 36 31.57 5.17 -21.51
C PHE A 36 32.49 4.34 -20.60
N LEU A 37 32.05 3.18 -20.11
CA LEU A 37 32.92 2.28 -19.34
C LEU A 37 34.16 1.88 -20.15
N ASN A 38 33.97 1.49 -21.42
CA ASN A 38 35.08 1.14 -22.33
C ASN A 38 35.99 2.35 -22.63
N LEU A 39 35.42 3.55 -22.75
CA LEU A 39 36.17 4.78 -23.02
C LEU A 39 36.95 5.30 -21.80
N GLN A 40 36.44 5.12 -20.59
CA GLN A 40 37.17 5.43 -19.34
C GLN A 40 38.44 4.58 -19.24
N GLU A 41 38.36 3.29 -19.56
CA GLU A 41 39.52 2.39 -19.59
C GLU A 41 40.51 2.71 -20.73
N SER A 42 40.09 3.45 -21.75
CA SER A 42 40.89 3.72 -22.95
C SER A 42 41.97 4.80 -22.75
N CYS A 43 41.64 5.94 -22.11
CA CYS A 43 42.66 6.94 -21.73
C CYS A 43 42.18 7.93 -20.65
N LYS A 44 43.14 8.50 -19.91
CA LYS A 44 42.90 9.48 -18.84
C LYS A 44 42.15 10.74 -19.29
N GLN A 45 42.32 11.16 -20.55
CA GLN A 45 41.59 12.31 -21.10
C GLN A 45 40.10 12.00 -21.24
N PHE A 46 39.75 10.79 -21.71
CA PHE A 46 38.35 10.37 -21.80
C PHE A 46 37.77 10.06 -20.42
N GLU A 47 38.55 9.50 -19.50
CA GLU A 47 38.17 9.36 -18.08
C GLU A 47 37.77 10.71 -17.46
N GLN A 48 38.57 11.77 -17.67
CA GLN A 48 38.26 13.12 -17.20
C GLN A 48 36.99 13.70 -17.85
N ILE A 49 36.82 13.53 -19.16
CA ILE A 49 35.65 14.03 -19.90
C ILE A 49 34.37 13.27 -19.50
N ILE A 50 34.45 11.98 -19.21
CA ILE A 50 33.29 11.17 -18.81
C ILE A 50 32.88 11.44 -17.36
N ASN A 51 33.82 11.89 -16.52
CA ASN A 51 33.53 12.35 -15.17
C ASN A 51 32.98 13.80 -15.12
N ASP A 52 32.84 14.47 -16.27
CA ASP A 52 32.22 15.80 -16.38
C ASP A 52 30.69 15.72 -16.42
N GLU A 53 30.02 16.42 -15.50
CA GLU A 53 28.56 16.48 -15.44
C GLU A 53 27.94 17.24 -16.64
N GLU A 54 28.69 18.08 -17.36
CA GLU A 54 28.19 18.71 -18.59
C GLU A 54 27.95 17.69 -19.71
N LEU A 55 28.78 16.64 -19.81
CA LEU A 55 28.55 15.53 -20.74
C LEU A 55 27.24 14.81 -20.40
N TRP A 56 27.06 14.42 -19.14
CA TRP A 56 25.86 13.71 -18.69
C TRP A 56 24.60 14.55 -18.87
N LYS A 57 24.66 15.86 -18.60
CA LYS A 57 23.57 16.80 -18.88
C LYS A 57 23.24 16.84 -20.37
N ASN A 58 24.24 16.96 -21.25
CA ASN A 58 24.02 17.01 -22.70
C ASN A 58 23.43 15.69 -23.25
N LEU A 59 23.89 14.53 -22.74
CA LEU A 59 23.32 13.22 -23.08
C LEU A 59 21.89 13.04 -22.55
N PHE A 60 21.59 13.55 -21.35
CA PHE A 60 20.23 13.51 -20.80
C PHE A 60 19.26 14.31 -21.68
N VAL A 61 19.68 15.52 -22.10
CA VAL A 61 18.92 16.38 -22.99
C VAL A 61 18.77 15.78 -24.39
N SER A 62 19.81 15.11 -24.93
CA SER A 62 19.72 14.49 -26.27
C SER A 62 18.72 13.33 -26.34
N ARG A 63 18.51 12.61 -25.22
CA ARG A 63 17.60 11.45 -25.14
C ARG A 63 16.17 11.80 -24.71
N ILE A 64 16.00 12.81 -23.85
CA ILE A 64 14.72 13.13 -23.19
C ILE A 64 14.18 14.50 -23.64
N TYR A 65 14.92 15.22 -24.48
CA TYR A 65 14.53 16.48 -25.15
C TYR A 65 14.17 17.64 -24.20
N THR A 66 14.50 17.53 -22.91
CA THR A 66 14.26 18.56 -21.90
C THR A 66 15.39 18.61 -20.87
N GLN A 67 15.62 19.79 -20.30
CA GLN A 67 16.45 20.00 -19.12
C GLN A 67 15.67 19.91 -17.81
N PHE A 68 14.33 19.81 -17.87
CA PHE A 68 13.45 19.87 -16.71
C PHE A 68 12.59 18.60 -16.61
N PHE A 69 12.79 17.83 -15.55
CA PHE A 69 12.12 16.54 -15.34
C PHE A 69 12.00 16.23 -13.83
N PRO A 70 11.02 15.41 -13.42
CA PRO A 70 10.96 14.89 -12.05
C PRO A 70 12.15 13.97 -11.78
N SER A 71 12.95 14.28 -10.75
CA SER A 71 14.10 13.45 -10.41
C SER A 71 13.65 12.14 -9.77
N PHE A 72 14.34 11.06 -10.17
CA PHE A 72 14.18 9.73 -9.62
C PHE A 72 15.22 9.44 -8.52
N SER A 73 16.49 9.78 -8.73
CA SER A 73 17.58 9.54 -7.78
C SER A 73 17.64 10.55 -6.63
N LYS A 74 17.05 11.74 -6.82
CA LYS A 74 17.18 12.93 -5.97
C LYS A 74 18.61 13.48 -5.87
N SER A 75 19.50 13.08 -6.78
CA SER A 75 20.89 13.55 -6.84
C SER A 75 21.03 14.88 -7.59
N PRO A 76 21.93 15.79 -7.18
CA PRO A 76 22.31 16.96 -7.99
C PRO A 76 23.12 16.56 -9.24
N LYS A 77 23.66 15.33 -9.30
CA LYS A 77 24.46 14.83 -10.42
C LYS A 77 23.59 14.19 -11.50
N TYR A 78 23.79 14.64 -12.75
CA TYR A 78 23.15 14.06 -13.93
C TYR A 78 23.66 12.64 -14.20
N SER A 79 24.93 12.35 -13.89
CA SER A 79 25.51 11.00 -13.98
C SER A 79 24.70 9.97 -13.19
N ILE A 80 24.53 10.21 -11.88
CA ILE A 80 23.78 9.35 -10.96
C ILE A 80 22.30 9.27 -11.37
N GLU A 81 21.67 10.41 -11.67
CA GLU A 81 20.27 10.46 -12.08
C GLU A 81 20.01 9.65 -13.37
N TYR A 82 20.92 9.71 -14.34
CA TYR A 82 20.83 8.96 -15.58
C TYR A 82 20.91 7.44 -15.35
N ILE A 83 21.89 6.98 -14.58
CA ILE A 83 22.10 5.56 -14.26
C ILE A 83 20.90 5.01 -13.48
N GLU A 84 20.46 5.73 -12.44
CA GLU A 84 19.30 5.36 -11.62
C GLU A 84 18.00 5.33 -12.44
N ARG A 85 17.75 6.35 -13.28
CA ARG A 85 16.58 6.38 -14.19
C ARG A 85 16.63 5.22 -15.17
N THR A 86 17.79 4.92 -15.75
CA THR A 86 17.99 3.82 -16.69
C THR A 86 17.79 2.47 -16.01
N ARG A 87 18.24 2.29 -14.76
CA ARG A 87 17.94 1.10 -13.94
C ARG A 87 16.44 0.96 -13.71
N GLY A 88 15.78 2.01 -13.21
CA GLY A 88 14.34 2.01 -12.95
C GLY A 88 13.50 1.70 -14.20
N LEU A 89 13.82 2.28 -15.36
CA LEU A 89 13.15 1.97 -16.64
C LEU A 89 13.40 0.50 -17.07
N ASN A 90 14.61 -0.01 -16.87
CA ASN A 90 14.93 -1.42 -17.13
C ASN A 90 14.19 -2.38 -16.19
N GLU A 91 13.93 -2.00 -14.94
CA GLU A 91 13.10 -2.79 -14.03
C GLU A 91 11.68 -2.98 -14.59
N TRP A 92 11.01 -1.90 -15.03
CA TRP A 92 9.69 -2.00 -15.67
C TRP A 92 9.71 -2.83 -16.95
N ARG A 93 10.74 -2.65 -17.78
CA ARG A 93 10.90 -3.31 -19.09
C ARG A 93 11.21 -4.81 -18.99
N HIS A 94 12.13 -5.19 -18.10
CA HIS A 94 12.72 -6.54 -18.10
C HIS A 94 12.35 -7.39 -16.86
N ASN A 95 12.12 -6.80 -15.68
CA ASN A 95 11.86 -7.61 -14.47
C ASN A 95 10.61 -8.48 -14.63
N ARG A 96 10.56 -9.58 -13.88
CA ARG A 96 9.40 -10.46 -13.86
C ARG A 96 8.27 -9.80 -13.08
N ALA A 97 7.11 -9.65 -13.73
CA ALA A 97 5.88 -9.24 -13.05
C ALA A 97 5.26 -10.42 -12.30
N VAL A 98 4.98 -10.24 -11.01
CA VAL A 98 4.18 -11.15 -10.18
C VAL A 98 2.77 -10.59 -10.07
N LYS A 99 1.79 -11.25 -10.69
CA LYS A 99 0.36 -10.90 -10.61
C LYS A 99 -0.29 -11.59 -9.40
N THR A 100 -0.73 -10.82 -8.43
CA THR A 100 -1.53 -11.29 -7.29
C THR A 100 -2.95 -10.77 -7.43
N LYS A 101 -3.92 -11.69 -7.59
CA LYS A 101 -5.35 -11.35 -7.59
C LYS A 101 -5.88 -11.33 -6.16
N TYR A 102 -6.53 -10.23 -5.79
CA TYR A 102 -7.33 -10.07 -4.59
C TYR A 102 -8.79 -9.96 -5.02
N THR A 103 -9.63 -10.89 -4.55
CA THR A 103 -11.09 -10.75 -4.65
C THR A 103 -11.56 -10.12 -3.35
N VAL A 104 -12.17 -8.95 -3.44
CA VAL A 104 -12.64 -8.17 -2.29
C VAL A 104 -14.13 -8.48 -2.13
N ALA A 105 -14.48 -9.32 -1.16
CA ALA A 105 -15.86 -9.73 -0.95
C ALA A 105 -16.64 -8.63 -0.20
N THR A 106 -17.52 -7.95 -0.92
CA THR A 106 -18.57 -7.12 -0.33
C THR A 106 -19.62 -8.02 0.34
N GLN A 107 -20.19 -7.58 1.47
CA GLN A 107 -21.23 -8.37 2.17
C GLN A 107 -22.48 -8.58 1.29
N ASN A 108 -22.76 -7.63 0.40
CA ASN A 108 -23.79 -7.73 -0.63
C ASN A 108 -23.16 -8.03 -1.99
N VAL A 109 -23.62 -9.08 -2.67
CA VAL A 109 -23.10 -9.54 -3.99
C VAL A 109 -23.29 -8.49 -5.10
N HIS A 110 -24.24 -7.56 -4.93
CA HIS A 110 -24.53 -6.50 -5.90
C HIS A 110 -23.68 -5.23 -5.74
N ASN A 111 -23.00 -5.05 -4.61
CA ASN A 111 -22.22 -3.84 -4.36
C ASN A 111 -20.86 -3.94 -5.06
N GLN A 112 -20.52 -2.94 -5.86
CA GLN A 112 -19.19 -2.81 -6.47
C GLN A 112 -18.30 -1.91 -5.61
N LEU A 113 -16.97 -2.01 -5.75
CA LEU A 113 -16.06 -1.01 -5.19
C LEU A 113 -16.36 0.35 -5.81
N GLU A 114 -16.55 1.38 -4.98
CA GLU A 114 -16.78 2.76 -5.42
C GLU A 114 -15.48 3.55 -5.52
N LYS A 115 -14.55 3.31 -4.58
CA LYS A 115 -13.29 4.03 -4.50
C LYS A 115 -12.16 3.10 -4.04
N VAL A 116 -11.00 3.23 -4.68
CA VAL A 116 -9.76 2.52 -4.35
C VAL A 116 -8.65 3.56 -4.19
N ILE A 117 -7.84 3.42 -3.15
CA ILE A 117 -6.67 4.26 -2.85
C ILE A 117 -5.49 3.33 -2.59
N PHE A 118 -4.40 3.49 -3.34
CA PHE A 118 -3.23 2.63 -3.28
C PHE A 118 -2.02 3.39 -2.76
N GLU A 119 -1.57 3.02 -1.56
CA GLU A 119 -0.41 3.60 -0.91
C GLU A 119 0.41 2.46 -0.31
N TYR A 120 1.36 1.94 -1.09
CA TYR A 120 2.13 0.76 -0.71
C TYR A 120 2.76 0.94 0.68
N PRO A 121 2.59 -0.01 1.63
CA PRO A 121 2.18 -1.40 1.43
C PRO A 121 0.69 -1.72 1.54
N ARG A 122 -0.17 -0.71 1.68
CA ARG A 122 -1.61 -0.87 1.90
C ARG A 122 -2.41 -0.49 0.65
N CYS A 123 -3.64 -0.99 0.56
CA CYS A 123 -4.63 -0.51 -0.40
C CYS A 123 -5.98 -0.41 0.31
N ALA A 124 -6.58 0.76 0.30
CA ALA A 124 -7.86 1.05 0.94
C ALA A 124 -8.97 1.04 -0.12
N CYS A 125 -10.00 0.24 0.13
CA CYS A 125 -11.14 0.06 -0.78
C CYS A 125 -12.41 0.45 -0.02
N TYR A 126 -13.31 1.19 -0.66
CA TYR A 126 -14.60 1.58 -0.09
C TYR A 126 -15.74 1.02 -0.95
N SER A 127 -16.74 0.45 -0.26
CA SER A 127 -17.99 -0.02 -0.84
C SER A 127 -19.09 0.08 0.21
N ASP A 128 -20.13 0.88 -0.03
CA ASP A 128 -21.39 0.92 0.74
C ASP A 128 -21.21 0.75 2.27
N GLY A 129 -20.59 1.74 2.91
CA GLY A 129 -20.41 1.77 4.38
C GLY A 129 -19.37 0.79 4.94
N VAL A 130 -18.61 0.07 4.10
CA VAL A 130 -17.51 -0.81 4.54
C VAL A 130 -16.20 -0.36 3.91
N ILE A 131 -15.18 -0.19 4.75
CA ILE A 131 -13.79 0.07 4.34
C ILE A 131 -13.01 -1.24 4.46
N MET A 132 -12.27 -1.58 3.42
CA MET A 132 -11.45 -2.78 3.37
C MET A 132 -9.99 -2.40 3.10
N ILE A 133 -9.12 -2.70 4.06
CA ILE A 133 -7.67 -2.50 3.92
C ILE A 133 -7.03 -3.81 3.49
N VAL A 134 -6.39 -3.79 2.32
CA VAL A 134 -5.61 -4.89 1.78
C VAL A 134 -4.13 -4.67 2.13
N GLN A 135 -3.53 -5.59 2.89
CA GLN A 135 -2.08 -5.59 3.15
C GLN A 135 -1.34 -6.32 2.03
N LEU A 136 -0.75 -5.57 1.09
CA LEU A 136 -0.17 -6.12 -0.13
C LEU A 136 1.14 -6.87 0.10
N HIS A 137 1.90 -6.52 1.15
CA HIS A 137 3.13 -7.21 1.54
C HIS A 137 2.88 -8.58 2.21
N SER A 138 1.68 -8.83 2.75
CA SER A 138 1.47 -9.97 3.63
C SER A 138 1.48 -11.27 2.83
N LYS A 139 2.32 -12.24 3.22
CA LYS A 139 2.37 -13.57 2.59
C LYS A 139 1.30 -14.52 3.17
N ARG A 140 0.72 -14.23 4.34
CA ARG A 140 -0.32 -15.04 5.00
C ARG A 140 -1.73 -14.61 4.57
N ARG A 141 -2.60 -15.57 4.22
CA ARG A 141 -3.96 -15.25 3.71
C ARG A 141 -4.89 -14.59 4.73
N LYS A 142 -4.77 -14.91 6.02
CA LYS A 142 -5.64 -14.36 7.09
C LYS A 142 -5.36 -12.88 7.36
N ASP A 143 -4.09 -12.49 7.33
CA ASP A 143 -3.64 -11.13 7.69
C ASP A 143 -3.64 -10.16 6.50
N ARG A 144 -4.27 -10.54 5.37
CA ARG A 144 -4.27 -9.77 4.12
C ARG A 144 -5.41 -8.78 3.98
N LEU A 145 -6.52 -8.99 4.68
CA LEU A 145 -7.74 -8.21 4.53
C LEU A 145 -8.25 -7.82 5.93
N THR A 146 -8.34 -6.52 6.19
CA THR A 146 -8.98 -5.97 7.38
C THR A 146 -10.26 -5.27 6.97
N TYR A 147 -11.39 -5.78 7.45
CA TYR A 147 -12.70 -5.16 7.26
C TYR A 147 -12.94 -4.18 8.41
N MET A 148 -13.28 -2.94 8.07
CA MET A 148 -13.59 -1.88 9.02
C MET A 148 -15.00 -1.36 8.70
N PRO A 149 -16.01 -1.62 9.56
CA PRO A 149 -17.33 -1.04 9.37
C PRO A 149 -17.22 0.48 9.53
N CYS A 150 -17.73 1.22 8.56
CA CYS A 150 -17.68 2.67 8.49
C CYS A 150 -18.95 3.16 7.79
N THR A 151 -20.08 2.88 8.42
CA THR A 151 -21.40 3.26 7.94
C THR A 151 -21.43 4.77 7.71
N THR A 152 -21.76 5.16 6.48
CA THR A 152 -21.91 6.56 6.09
C THR A 152 -23.01 7.20 6.94
N PRO A 153 -22.73 8.29 7.69
CA PRO A 153 -23.76 8.95 8.47
C PRO A 153 -24.94 9.38 7.59
N GLN A 154 -26.17 9.17 8.08
CA GLN A 154 -27.36 9.68 7.40
C GLN A 154 -27.24 11.19 7.21
N GLY A 155 -27.52 11.69 6.00
CA GLY A 155 -27.36 13.10 5.68
C GLY A 155 -25.93 13.54 5.32
N CYS A 156 -25.04 12.60 4.98
CA CYS A 156 -23.72 12.88 4.41
C CYS A 156 -23.86 13.77 3.15
N SER A 157 -23.24 14.95 3.18
CA SER A 157 -23.18 15.90 2.06
C SER A 157 -21.85 15.81 1.30
N THR A 158 -20.77 15.42 1.98
CA THR A 158 -19.43 15.28 1.40
C THR A 158 -18.61 14.27 2.20
N MET A 159 -17.71 13.54 1.52
CA MET A 159 -16.81 12.59 2.18
C MET A 159 -15.40 12.68 1.60
N HIS A 160 -14.41 12.52 2.47
CA HIS A 160 -13.02 12.31 2.07
C HIS A 160 -12.48 11.03 2.73
N PHE A 161 -11.65 10.33 1.98
CA PHE A 161 -11.15 9.01 2.33
C PHE A 161 -9.68 8.97 1.95
N ASN A 162 -8.84 8.51 2.87
CA ASN A 162 -7.42 8.21 2.66
C ASN A 162 -7.09 6.83 3.28
N ILE A 163 -5.88 6.31 3.07
CA ILE A 163 -5.42 5.03 3.62
C ILE A 163 -5.48 4.96 5.16
N ASN A 164 -5.42 6.11 5.84
CA ASN A 164 -5.33 6.23 7.29
C ASN A 164 -6.61 6.72 7.96
N ALA A 165 -7.47 7.49 7.28
CA ALA A 165 -8.70 8.02 7.87
C ALA A 165 -9.83 8.19 6.83
N ALA A 166 -11.06 8.04 7.29
CA ALA A 166 -12.27 8.44 6.59
C ALA A 166 -12.94 9.59 7.35
N VAL A 167 -13.40 10.62 6.64
CA VAL A 167 -14.09 11.78 7.23
C VAL A 167 -15.31 12.16 6.40
N PHE A 168 -16.38 12.56 7.08
CA PHE A 168 -17.70 12.82 6.51
C PHE A 168 -18.20 14.17 7.00
N GLY A 169 -18.67 15.02 6.08
CA GLY A 169 -19.45 16.22 6.38
C GLY A 169 -20.94 15.95 6.17
N ARG A 170 -21.80 16.56 6.99
CA ARG A 170 -23.26 16.48 6.87
C ARG A 170 -23.90 17.81 6.51
N PHE A 171 -25.14 17.74 6.03
CA PHE A 171 -25.95 18.93 5.74
C PHE A 171 -26.27 19.80 6.97
N ASP A 172 -26.20 19.24 8.17
CA ASP A 172 -26.47 19.92 9.45
C ASP A 172 -25.23 20.60 10.06
N GLY A 173 -24.12 20.64 9.33
CA GLY A 173 -22.87 21.27 9.77
C GLY A 173 -21.98 20.39 10.66
N ARG A 174 -22.42 19.18 11.03
CA ARG A 174 -21.62 18.22 11.81
C ARG A 174 -20.55 17.56 10.94
N VAL A 175 -19.43 17.22 11.58
CA VAL A 175 -18.32 16.49 10.97
C VAL A 175 -18.09 15.21 11.76
N PHE A 176 -17.88 14.12 11.03
CA PHE A 176 -17.65 12.78 11.56
C PHE A 176 -16.33 12.23 11.00
N GLY A 177 -15.64 11.41 11.79
CA GLY A 177 -14.40 10.77 11.34
C GLY A 177 -14.24 9.35 11.87
N LYS A 178 -13.48 8.53 11.15
CA LYS A 178 -13.01 7.24 11.62
C LYS A 178 -11.55 7.06 11.23
N LEU A 179 -10.73 6.74 12.22
CA LEU A 179 -9.35 6.35 12.01
C LEU A 179 -9.29 4.90 11.49
N LEU A 180 -8.39 4.64 10.55
CA LEU A 180 -8.23 3.38 9.82
C LEU A 180 -6.89 2.70 10.12
N THR A 181 -6.31 2.99 11.28
CA THR A 181 -5.13 2.27 11.78
C THR A 181 -5.52 0.85 12.23
N ASN A 182 -4.55 -0.07 12.25
CA ASN A 182 -4.78 -1.47 12.64
C ASN A 182 -5.42 -1.61 14.04
N LYS A 183 -5.20 -0.66 14.96
CA LYS A 183 -5.78 -0.67 16.31
C LYS A 183 -7.20 -0.09 16.38
N SER A 184 -7.63 0.71 15.39
CA SER A 184 -8.91 1.44 15.40
C SER A 184 -10.04 0.76 14.61
N HIS A 185 -9.88 -0.51 14.18
CA HIS A 185 -10.95 -1.23 13.48
C HIS A 185 -12.25 -1.32 14.30
N LEU A 186 -12.12 -1.50 15.62
CA LEU A 186 -13.22 -1.55 16.59
C LEU A 186 -13.79 -0.17 16.98
N SER A 187 -13.11 0.94 16.71
CA SER A 187 -13.64 2.25 17.11
C SER A 187 -14.83 2.63 16.22
N PRO A 188 -15.94 3.14 16.79
CA PRO A 188 -17.03 3.68 15.99
C PRO A 188 -16.57 4.93 15.22
N VAL A 189 -17.42 5.41 14.30
CA VAL A 189 -17.26 6.73 13.70
C VAL A 189 -17.51 7.77 14.81
N THR A 190 -16.55 8.65 15.07
CA THR A 190 -16.64 9.70 16.09
C THR A 190 -17.20 10.99 15.50
N GLU A 191 -18.07 11.67 16.24
CA GLU A 191 -18.44 13.05 15.96
C GLU A 191 -17.31 13.98 16.43
N PHE A 192 -17.05 15.05 15.68
CA PHE A 192 -16.05 16.05 16.06
C PHE A 192 -16.62 17.03 17.09
N ASP A 193 -15.77 17.65 17.90
CA ASP A 193 -16.17 18.44 19.08
C ASP A 193 -16.91 19.76 18.78
N ALA A 194 -17.06 20.12 17.52
CA ALA A 194 -17.73 21.34 17.09
C ALA A 194 -18.46 21.17 15.75
N LEU A 195 -19.15 22.25 15.34
CA LEU A 195 -20.05 22.25 14.21
C LEU A 195 -19.91 23.52 13.36
N HIS A 196 -20.12 23.37 12.06
CA HIS A 196 -20.30 24.47 11.12
C HIS A 196 -21.67 25.12 11.33
N SER A 197 -21.80 26.39 11.01
CA SER A 197 -23.10 27.09 11.07
C SER A 197 -23.99 26.88 9.84
N ALA A 198 -23.52 26.08 8.87
CA ALA A 198 -24.22 25.71 7.63
C ALA A 198 -23.75 24.32 7.15
N CYS A 199 -24.37 23.82 6.08
CA CYS A 199 -24.01 22.57 5.42
C CYS A 199 -22.49 22.46 5.14
N VAL A 200 -21.89 21.31 5.42
CA VAL A 200 -20.49 21.03 5.07
C VAL A 200 -20.42 20.66 3.58
N THR A 201 -19.78 21.50 2.77
CA THR A 201 -19.74 21.34 1.29
C THR A 201 -18.45 20.71 0.80
N ALA A 202 -17.35 20.86 1.53
CA ALA A 202 -16.05 20.28 1.20
C ALA A 202 -15.34 19.75 2.46
N ILE A 203 -14.61 18.65 2.31
CA ILE A 203 -13.80 18.08 3.38
C ILE A 203 -12.55 17.41 2.81
N THR A 204 -11.44 17.45 3.55
CA THR A 204 -10.18 16.77 3.22
C THR A 204 -9.47 16.32 4.50
N THR A 205 -8.67 15.26 4.43
CA THR A 205 -7.81 14.84 5.53
C THR A 205 -6.39 14.58 5.04
N ALA A 206 -5.42 15.00 5.86
CA ALA A 206 -4.00 14.73 5.68
C ALA A 206 -3.50 13.64 6.65
N ALA A 207 -4.40 12.85 7.24
CA ALA A 207 -4.08 11.64 7.99
C ALA A 207 -3.22 10.67 7.14
N LEU A 208 -2.25 10.00 7.75
CA LEU A 208 -0.92 10.58 7.71
C LEU A 208 0.23 9.78 7.06
N GLU A 209 1.16 10.48 6.40
CA GLU A 209 2.49 9.97 6.00
C GLU A 209 3.67 10.58 6.81
N ASP A 210 3.59 11.81 7.36
CA ASP A 210 4.79 12.58 7.86
C ASP A 210 4.74 13.22 9.29
N SER A 211 3.59 13.39 9.96
CA SER A 211 3.47 13.97 11.33
C SER A 211 3.02 12.90 12.37
N ARG A 212 2.58 13.22 13.59
CA ARG A 212 2.00 12.22 14.52
C ARG A 212 0.48 12.34 14.71
N GLU A 213 -0.13 13.39 14.16
CA GLU A 213 -1.50 13.80 14.47
C GLU A 213 -2.40 13.73 13.23
N ASP A 214 -3.64 13.28 13.40
CA ASP A 214 -4.61 13.18 12.29
C ASP A 214 -5.29 14.53 12.02
N TRP A 215 -4.80 15.22 10.99
CA TRP A 215 -5.33 16.51 10.55
C TRP A 215 -6.46 16.38 9.52
N CYS A 216 -7.51 17.18 9.69
CA CYS A 216 -8.66 17.30 8.80
C CYS A 216 -9.05 18.77 8.62
N VAL A 217 -9.59 19.14 7.45
CA VAL A 217 -10.19 20.46 7.21
C VAL A 217 -11.55 20.25 6.56
N SER A 218 -12.55 20.96 7.06
CA SER A 218 -13.86 21.05 6.42
C SER A 218 -14.27 22.49 6.15
N GLY A 219 -14.93 22.71 5.02
CA GLY A 219 -15.48 23.99 4.58
C GLY A 219 -17.01 23.91 4.40
N SER A 220 -17.69 25.01 4.66
CA SER A 220 -19.15 25.11 4.62
C SER A 220 -19.70 25.91 3.44
N GLU A 221 -21.03 25.84 3.29
CA GLU A 221 -21.81 26.62 2.34
C GLU A 221 -21.75 28.14 2.57
N ASN A 222 -21.48 28.60 3.80
CA ASN A 222 -21.41 30.02 4.15
C ASN A 222 -19.98 30.58 4.29
N GLY A 223 -18.99 29.85 3.77
CA GLY A 223 -17.59 30.29 3.72
C GLY A 223 -16.81 30.12 5.03
N GLU A 224 -17.32 29.33 5.98
CA GLU A 224 -16.61 28.95 7.20
C GLU A 224 -15.70 27.74 6.96
N ILE A 225 -14.58 27.71 7.67
CA ILE A 225 -13.57 26.66 7.63
C ILE A 225 -13.18 26.31 9.04
N ILE A 226 -13.06 25.01 9.30
CA ILE A 226 -12.59 24.49 10.57
C ILE A 226 -11.45 23.51 10.30
N TRP A 227 -10.34 23.73 11.01
CA TRP A 227 -9.22 22.80 11.09
C TRP A 227 -9.37 21.94 12.33
N TRP A 228 -9.22 20.64 12.13
CA TRP A 228 -9.40 19.62 13.16
C TRP A 228 -8.11 18.80 13.31
N CYS A 229 -7.81 18.43 14.53
CA CYS A 229 -6.72 17.55 14.90
C CYS A 229 -7.29 16.52 15.87
N GLU A 230 -7.20 15.22 15.54
CA GLU A 230 -7.74 14.15 16.40
C GLU A 230 -9.22 14.37 16.81
N ALA A 231 -10.06 14.77 15.85
CA ALA A 231 -11.47 15.14 16.04
C ALA A 231 -11.75 16.40 16.90
N LYS A 232 -10.71 17.13 17.35
CA LYS A 232 -10.83 18.38 18.11
C LYS A 232 -10.63 19.61 17.23
N MET A 233 -11.44 20.66 17.44
CA MET A 233 -11.25 21.95 16.78
C MET A 233 -9.91 22.55 17.21
N ARG A 234 -9.07 22.90 16.23
CA ARG A 234 -7.87 23.72 16.45
C ARG A 234 -8.10 25.18 16.10
N ARG A 235 -8.83 25.45 15.00
CA ARG A 235 -9.15 26.81 14.57
C ARG A 235 -10.43 26.82 13.74
N LYS A 236 -11.20 27.91 13.86
CA LYS A 236 -12.31 28.27 12.96
C LYS A 236 -12.05 29.63 12.33
N LEU A 237 -12.28 29.76 11.03
CA LEU A 237 -12.12 31.01 10.27
C LEU A 237 -13.23 31.13 9.22
N ARG A 238 -13.64 32.36 8.88
CA ARG A 238 -14.59 32.61 7.79
C ARG A 238 -13.88 33.38 6.67
N LEU A 239 -13.67 32.72 5.54
CA LEU A 239 -12.91 33.27 4.41
C LEU A 239 -13.80 34.05 3.43
N SER A 240 -15.05 33.62 3.26
CA SER A 240 -15.97 34.24 2.32
C SER A 240 -17.42 34.20 2.81
N GLN A 241 -18.33 34.61 1.92
CA GLN A 241 -19.78 34.52 2.09
C GLN A 241 -20.40 33.57 1.04
N GLN A 242 -19.56 32.74 0.42
CA GLN A 242 -19.91 31.86 -0.70
C GLN A 242 -19.59 30.40 -0.34
N PRO A 243 -20.27 29.43 -0.99
CA PRO A 243 -20.03 28.02 -0.73
C PRO A 243 -18.61 27.62 -1.13
N ILE A 244 -17.93 26.94 -0.21
CA ILE A 244 -16.62 26.38 -0.47
C ILE A 244 -16.79 25.12 -1.31
N LEU A 245 -16.24 25.14 -2.53
CA LEU A 245 -16.39 24.06 -3.51
C LEU A 245 -15.35 22.96 -3.31
N ARG A 246 -14.11 23.34 -2.98
CA ARG A 246 -12.98 22.42 -2.81
C ARG A 246 -12.06 22.92 -1.69
N VAL A 247 -11.52 21.96 -0.94
CA VAL A 247 -10.48 22.16 0.07
C VAL A 247 -9.44 21.07 -0.12
N ALA A 248 -8.17 21.42 -0.03
CA ALA A 248 -7.05 20.48 0.06
C ALA A 248 -6.01 21.01 1.06
N MET A 249 -5.36 20.13 1.79
CA MET A 249 -4.37 20.46 2.81
C MET A 249 -3.16 19.55 2.70
N ASN A 250 -1.97 20.12 2.89
CA ASN A 250 -0.74 19.36 3.13
C ASN A 250 0.16 20.15 4.07
N ARG A 251 0.56 19.54 5.19
CA ARG A 251 1.33 20.19 6.26
C ARG A 251 0.66 21.52 6.66
N ASP A 252 1.39 22.63 6.62
CA ASP A 252 0.93 23.94 7.08
C ASP A 252 0.15 24.75 6.02
N THR A 253 0.04 24.25 4.78
CA THR A 253 -0.64 24.95 3.68
C THR A 253 -2.00 24.32 3.40
N THR A 254 -3.06 25.12 3.52
CA THR A 254 -4.44 24.76 3.14
C THR A 254 -4.85 25.61 1.94
N VAL A 255 -5.32 24.98 0.86
CA VAL A 255 -5.87 25.67 -0.31
C VAL A 255 -7.36 25.44 -0.36
N VAL A 256 -8.10 26.54 -0.50
CA VAL A 256 -9.55 26.59 -0.47
C VAL A 256 -10.03 27.32 -1.71
N MET A 257 -11.14 26.88 -2.29
CA MET A 257 -11.71 27.51 -3.47
C MET A 257 -13.22 27.67 -3.33
N ASP A 258 -13.71 28.89 -3.48
CA ASP A 258 -15.13 29.21 -3.63
C ASP A 258 -15.49 29.43 -5.12
N LEU A 259 -16.62 30.07 -5.40
CA LEU A 259 -17.10 30.31 -6.78
C LEU A 259 -16.26 31.33 -7.57
N ARG A 260 -15.47 32.18 -6.90
CA ARG A 260 -14.78 33.32 -7.52
C ARG A 260 -13.33 33.46 -7.11
N ARG A 261 -12.93 32.88 -5.97
CA ARG A 261 -11.63 33.07 -5.34
C ARG A 261 -11.03 31.76 -4.85
N ILE A 262 -9.71 31.72 -4.95
CA ILE A 262 -8.84 30.74 -4.35
C ILE A 262 -8.17 31.43 -3.17
N TYR A 263 -8.29 30.83 -2.00
CA TYR A 263 -7.64 31.27 -0.78
C TYR A 263 -6.53 30.29 -0.45
N VAL A 264 -5.33 30.81 -0.23
CA VAL A 264 -4.17 30.05 0.25
C VAL A 264 -3.99 30.44 1.70
N VAL A 265 -4.19 29.48 2.61
CA VAL A 265 -4.06 29.68 4.04
C VAL A 265 -2.79 29.00 4.53
N GLU A 266 -1.80 29.78 4.96
CA GLU A 266 -0.57 29.28 5.58
C GLU A 266 -0.66 29.39 7.10
N GLN A 267 -0.27 28.31 7.80
CA GLN A 267 -0.29 28.18 9.27
C GLN A 267 -1.67 28.46 9.90
N MET A 268 -2.75 28.29 9.11
CA MET A 268 -4.13 28.61 9.48
C MET A 268 -4.39 30.12 9.74
N GLU A 269 -3.39 30.99 9.51
CA GLU A 269 -3.42 32.41 9.88
C GLU A 269 -3.37 33.33 8.65
N ALA A 270 -2.32 33.20 7.83
CA ALA A 270 -2.08 34.06 6.69
C ALA A 270 -2.98 33.64 5.54
N VAL A 271 -3.82 34.55 5.04
CA VAL A 271 -4.79 34.29 3.97
C VAL A 271 -4.43 35.14 2.76
N ASP A 272 -3.80 34.51 1.77
CA ASP A 272 -3.56 35.13 0.46
C ASP A 272 -4.69 34.75 -0.51
N VAL A 273 -5.05 35.66 -1.42
CA VAL A 273 -6.24 35.53 -2.28
C VAL A 273 -5.87 35.69 -3.76
N ILE A 274 -6.32 34.74 -4.58
CA ILE A 274 -6.22 34.76 -6.04
C ILE A 274 -7.63 34.70 -6.60
N ASP A 275 -7.97 35.52 -7.60
CA ASP A 275 -9.25 35.38 -8.30
C ASP A 275 -9.22 34.18 -9.28
N VAL A 276 -10.31 33.41 -9.32
CA VAL A 276 -10.50 32.28 -10.25
C VAL A 276 -10.57 32.82 -11.69
N PRO A 277 -9.91 32.16 -12.68
CA PRO A 277 -9.98 32.57 -14.08
C PRO A 277 -11.43 32.81 -14.55
N TYR A 278 -11.67 33.96 -15.20
CA TYR A 278 -13.01 34.46 -15.52
C TYR A 278 -13.91 33.46 -16.29
N GLU A 279 -13.30 32.63 -17.14
CA GLU A 279 -14.00 31.59 -17.91
C GLU A 279 -14.60 30.52 -16.99
N LEU A 280 -13.84 30.06 -15.99
CA LEU A 280 -14.30 29.09 -14.97
C LEU A 280 -15.30 29.75 -14.00
N ALA A 281 -15.04 31.00 -13.59
CA ALA A 281 -15.90 31.75 -12.67
C ALA A 281 -17.30 32.05 -13.23
N ARG A 282 -17.50 32.02 -14.56
CA ARG A 282 -18.82 32.16 -15.18
C ARG A 282 -19.73 30.96 -14.95
N ASN A 283 -19.19 29.75 -14.97
CA ASN A 283 -19.93 28.50 -14.89
C ASN A 283 -19.20 27.52 -13.95
N PRO A 284 -19.45 27.56 -12.63
CA PRO A 284 -18.77 26.68 -11.67
C PRO A 284 -18.99 25.18 -11.96
N ASN A 285 -20.12 24.82 -12.60
CA ASN A 285 -20.41 23.47 -13.06
C ASN A 285 -19.46 22.96 -14.17
N GLN A 286 -18.66 23.85 -14.78
CA GLN A 286 -17.64 23.47 -15.76
C GLN A 286 -16.30 23.13 -15.11
N LEU A 287 -16.08 23.40 -13.82
CA LEU A 287 -14.87 23.01 -13.12
C LEU A 287 -14.92 21.51 -12.80
N HIS A 288 -14.35 20.71 -13.70
CA HIS A 288 -14.27 19.26 -13.54
C HIS A 288 -13.01 18.82 -12.80
N PHE A 289 -11.89 19.53 -12.99
CA PHE A 289 -10.59 19.10 -12.51
C PHE A 289 -10.04 20.05 -11.46
N PHE A 290 -9.54 19.47 -10.36
CA PHE A 290 -8.91 20.16 -9.24
C PHE A 290 -7.81 19.26 -8.68
N LYS A 291 -6.54 19.65 -8.85
CA LYS A 291 -5.34 18.97 -8.35
C LYS A 291 -4.35 20.00 -7.82
N ILE A 292 -3.53 19.63 -6.84
CA ILE A 292 -2.54 20.54 -6.24
C ILE A 292 -1.18 19.85 -6.17
N ASP A 293 -0.16 20.57 -6.60
CA ASP A 293 1.24 20.31 -6.33
C ASP A 293 1.69 21.20 -5.17
N PHE A 294 1.53 20.70 -3.95
CA PHE A 294 2.00 21.38 -2.73
C PHE A 294 3.52 21.54 -2.72
N GLY A 295 4.24 20.62 -3.36
CA GLY A 295 5.69 20.61 -3.43
C GLY A 295 6.28 21.75 -4.25
N GLY A 296 5.68 22.03 -5.41
CA GLY A 296 5.99 23.19 -6.25
C GLY A 296 5.17 24.45 -5.92
N LYS A 297 4.22 24.36 -4.98
CA LYS A 297 3.17 25.36 -4.71
C LYS A 297 2.44 25.79 -5.99
N LEU A 298 1.88 24.82 -6.73
CA LEU A 298 1.05 25.03 -7.92
C LEU A 298 -0.36 24.43 -7.75
N LEU A 299 -1.38 25.17 -8.13
CA LEU A 299 -2.77 24.72 -8.23
C LEU A 299 -3.12 24.44 -9.70
N ILE A 300 -3.72 23.29 -9.97
CA ILE A 300 -4.19 22.86 -11.29
C ILE A 300 -5.72 22.84 -11.25
N ILE A 301 -6.35 23.70 -12.05
CA ILE A 301 -7.80 23.72 -12.24
C ILE A 301 -8.12 23.65 -13.73
N GLY A 302 -9.23 23.04 -14.10
CA GLY A 302 -9.59 22.92 -15.51
C GLY A 302 -11.06 22.63 -15.75
N ASP A 303 -11.50 23.04 -16.93
CA ASP A 303 -12.75 22.58 -17.53
C ASP A 303 -12.50 21.38 -18.46
N THR A 304 -13.50 21.02 -19.26
CA THR A 304 -13.41 19.89 -20.19
C THR A 304 -12.52 20.11 -21.42
N ARG A 305 -11.89 21.27 -21.61
CA ARG A 305 -11.06 21.63 -22.77
C ARG A 305 -9.80 22.42 -22.40
N ARG A 306 -9.80 23.15 -21.29
CA ARG A 306 -8.71 24.05 -20.87
C ARG A 306 -8.25 23.72 -19.46
N ILE A 307 -6.94 23.68 -19.27
CA ILE A 307 -6.29 23.51 -17.97
C ILE A 307 -5.48 24.76 -17.66
N TYR A 308 -5.60 25.23 -16.42
CA TYR A 308 -4.86 26.34 -15.84
C TYR A 308 -3.97 25.81 -14.72
N VAL A 309 -2.71 26.20 -14.75
CA VAL A 309 -1.73 25.98 -13.69
C VAL A 309 -1.37 27.34 -13.09
N ILE A 310 -1.81 27.56 -11.86
CA ILE A 310 -1.70 28.82 -11.11
C ILE A 310 -0.66 28.63 -10.00
N SER A 311 0.33 29.51 -9.88
CA SER A 311 1.20 29.49 -8.71
C SER A 311 0.47 30.01 -7.47
N ILE A 312 0.53 29.23 -6.41
CA ILE A 312 0.00 29.52 -5.08
C ILE A 312 1.13 29.83 -4.09
N ASN A 313 2.31 30.23 -4.57
CA ASN A 313 3.47 30.55 -3.73
C ASN A 313 3.52 32.04 -3.35
N PRO A 314 3.21 32.43 -2.10
CA PRO A 314 3.11 33.85 -1.71
C PRO A 314 4.43 34.61 -1.86
N HIS A 315 5.57 33.93 -1.73
CA HIS A 315 6.90 34.55 -1.68
C HIS A 315 7.62 34.65 -3.03
N LYS A 316 7.01 34.22 -4.15
CA LYS A 316 7.72 34.12 -5.44
C LYS A 316 6.92 34.62 -6.63
N ASP A 317 5.86 33.91 -7.01
CA ASP A 317 5.13 34.09 -8.26
C ASP A 317 3.62 33.95 -8.07
N PHE A 318 3.11 34.37 -6.91
CA PHE A 318 1.71 34.27 -6.50
C PHE A 318 0.72 34.77 -7.56
N GLY A 319 -0.27 33.95 -7.90
CA GLY A 319 -1.29 34.24 -8.92
C GLY A 319 -0.81 34.08 -10.37
N PHE A 320 0.48 33.79 -10.61
CA PHE A 320 0.98 33.59 -11.97
C PHE A 320 0.31 32.38 -12.62
N THR A 321 -0.43 32.63 -13.69
CA THR A 321 -1.31 31.65 -14.34
C THR A 321 -0.79 31.29 -15.73
N ARG A 322 -0.70 30.00 -16.00
CA ARG A 322 -0.39 29.44 -17.33
C ARG A 322 -1.51 28.53 -17.78
N SER A 323 -1.89 28.57 -19.04
CA SER A 323 -2.97 27.74 -19.59
C SER A 323 -2.49 26.85 -20.73
N LEU A 324 -3.24 25.77 -20.96
CA LEU A 324 -3.17 24.94 -22.16
C LEU A 324 -4.59 24.57 -22.60
N GLU A 325 -4.84 24.67 -23.90
CA GLU A 325 -6.11 24.35 -24.54
C GLU A 325 -5.99 23.07 -25.37
N PHE A 326 -7.01 22.22 -25.26
CA PHE A 326 -7.15 20.97 -25.99
C PHE A 326 -8.30 21.08 -26.99
N VAL A 327 -8.08 20.56 -28.19
CA VAL A 327 -9.12 20.47 -29.24
C VAL A 327 -10.25 19.53 -28.79
N GLU A 328 -9.86 18.41 -28.19
CA GLU A 328 -10.74 17.34 -27.75
C GLU A 328 -11.08 17.43 -26.27
N ARG A 329 -12.19 16.79 -25.90
CA ARG A 329 -12.70 16.82 -24.51
C ARG A 329 -11.76 16.06 -23.58
N ILE A 330 -11.26 16.70 -22.53
CA ILE A 330 -10.53 16.07 -21.42
C ILE A 330 -11.48 15.15 -20.64
N GLN A 331 -11.06 13.91 -20.40
CA GLN A 331 -11.79 12.88 -19.67
C GLN A 331 -11.25 12.67 -18.24
N ASP A 332 -9.93 12.54 -18.07
CA ASP A 332 -9.27 12.37 -16.75
C ASP A 332 -7.91 13.11 -16.71
N ILE A 333 -7.46 13.43 -15.49
CA ILE A 333 -6.16 14.04 -15.20
C ILE A 333 -5.49 13.30 -14.02
N GLY A 334 -4.35 12.67 -14.30
CA GLY A 334 -3.48 12.05 -13.29
C GLY A 334 -2.26 12.91 -12.99
N ILE A 335 -2.01 13.24 -11.72
CA ILE A 335 -0.76 13.85 -11.25
C ILE A 335 0.12 12.79 -10.58
N ASP A 336 1.44 12.95 -10.62
CA ASP A 336 2.36 12.22 -9.74
C ASP A 336 2.13 12.66 -8.27
N GLU A 337 1.25 11.95 -7.57
CA GLU A 337 0.86 12.22 -6.18
C GLU A 337 2.05 12.20 -5.19
N VAL A 338 3.09 11.40 -5.46
CA VAL A 338 4.26 11.29 -4.57
C VAL A 338 5.16 12.52 -4.72
N THR A 339 5.39 12.96 -5.96
CA THR A 339 6.19 14.17 -6.21
C THR A 339 5.40 15.44 -5.89
N SER A 340 4.07 15.45 -6.07
CA SER A 340 3.20 16.61 -5.78
C SER A 340 3.11 16.96 -4.29
N LYS A 341 3.23 15.96 -3.39
CA LYS A 341 3.30 16.18 -1.93
C LYS A 341 4.69 16.63 -1.45
N ARG A 342 5.76 16.27 -2.18
CA ARG A 342 7.16 16.51 -1.80
C ARG A 342 7.64 17.92 -2.20
N GLN A 343 8.12 18.69 -1.22
CA GLN A 343 8.77 19.99 -1.43
C GLN A 343 9.81 19.95 -2.55
N GLN A 344 9.68 20.85 -3.52
CA GLN A 344 10.58 20.96 -4.67
C GLN A 344 11.99 21.36 -4.23
N ASN A 345 13.01 20.65 -4.74
CA ASN A 345 14.41 21.05 -4.59
C ASN A 345 15.05 21.36 -5.96
N SER A 346 15.24 22.64 -6.24
CA SER A 346 15.82 23.15 -7.50
C SER A 346 17.31 22.83 -7.70
N HIS A 347 18.03 22.34 -6.68
CA HIS A 347 19.44 21.96 -6.79
C HIS A 347 19.65 20.52 -7.32
N ILE A 348 18.56 19.75 -7.46
CA ILE A 348 18.59 18.38 -7.98
C ILE A 348 18.66 18.42 -9.53
N ALA A 349 19.29 17.41 -10.15
CA ALA A 349 19.26 17.24 -11.60
C ALA A 349 17.82 17.27 -12.14
N GLY A 350 17.58 18.02 -13.22
CA GLY A 350 16.23 18.23 -13.76
C GLY A 350 15.36 19.27 -13.03
N GLY A 351 15.83 19.88 -11.94
CA GLY A 351 15.11 20.91 -11.19
C GLY A 351 13.89 20.41 -10.40
N ASP A 352 13.85 19.09 -10.12
CA ASP A 352 12.77 18.39 -9.40
C ASP A 352 11.37 18.70 -9.96
N GLY A 353 11.16 18.38 -11.23
CA GLY A 353 9.89 18.55 -11.94
C GLY A 353 8.72 17.74 -11.34
N CYS A 354 7.50 17.94 -11.85
CA CYS A 354 6.34 17.09 -11.52
C CYS A 354 5.57 16.80 -12.81
N PHE A 355 5.19 15.54 -13.05
CA PHE A 355 4.42 15.17 -14.24
C PHE A 355 2.91 15.18 -13.98
N LEU A 356 2.19 15.69 -14.97
CA LEU A 356 0.75 15.64 -15.11
C LEU A 356 0.43 14.91 -16.42
N ALA A 357 -0.40 13.88 -16.37
CA ALA A 357 -0.95 13.19 -17.52
C ALA A 357 -2.41 13.58 -17.71
N ILE A 358 -2.78 13.86 -18.96
CA ILE A 358 -4.10 14.34 -19.36
C ILE A 358 -4.61 13.41 -20.45
N MET A 359 -5.80 12.85 -20.23
CA MET A 359 -6.47 11.93 -21.15
C MET A 359 -7.60 12.64 -21.86
N THR A 360 -7.64 12.59 -23.19
CA THR A 360 -8.69 13.20 -24.01
C THR A 360 -9.55 12.16 -24.75
N ALA A 361 -10.73 12.58 -25.19
CA ALA A 361 -11.75 11.71 -25.78
C ALA A 361 -11.38 11.07 -27.13
N ASP A 362 -10.29 11.52 -27.77
CA ASP A 362 -9.68 10.87 -28.93
C ASP A 362 -8.79 9.66 -28.55
N ASN A 363 -8.75 9.27 -27.27
CA ASN A 363 -7.79 8.32 -26.69
C ASN A 363 -6.32 8.78 -26.83
N SER A 364 -6.06 10.09 -26.93
CA SER A 364 -4.70 10.59 -26.77
C SER A 364 -4.38 10.91 -25.30
N VAL A 365 -3.11 10.71 -24.93
CA VAL A 365 -2.57 11.02 -23.61
C VAL A 365 -1.41 11.99 -23.76
N THR A 366 -1.52 13.12 -23.08
CA THR A 366 -0.52 14.19 -23.07
C THR A 366 0.17 14.24 -21.72
N THR A 367 1.51 14.16 -21.68
CA THR A 367 2.29 14.43 -20.45
C THR A 367 2.83 15.86 -20.45
N ILE A 368 2.80 16.51 -19.29
CA ILE A 368 3.27 17.88 -19.07
C ILE A 368 4.11 17.90 -17.80
N ASN A 369 5.29 18.54 -17.84
CA ASN A 369 6.00 18.89 -16.61
C ASN A 369 5.47 20.23 -16.09
N ILE A 370 4.59 20.19 -15.08
CA ILE A 370 3.95 21.40 -14.54
C ILE A 370 4.93 22.34 -13.83
N ARG A 371 6.05 21.83 -13.32
CA ARG A 371 7.11 22.63 -12.67
C ARG A 371 8.16 23.15 -13.65
N ALA A 372 8.08 22.82 -14.95
CA ALA A 372 9.01 23.37 -15.94
C ALA A 372 8.86 24.91 -16.01
N PRO A 373 9.98 25.66 -16.03
CA PRO A 373 9.94 27.13 -16.11
C PRO A 373 9.54 27.60 -17.50
N GLY A 374 8.84 28.73 -17.55
CA GLY A 374 8.36 29.37 -18.78
C GLY A 374 6.95 29.90 -18.65
N THR A 375 6.54 30.79 -19.56
CA THR A 375 5.24 31.47 -19.54
C THR A 375 4.08 30.63 -20.09
N ILE A 376 4.37 29.51 -20.75
CA ILE A 376 3.39 28.66 -21.44
C ILE A 376 3.64 27.21 -21.00
N LEU A 377 2.57 26.45 -20.76
CA LEU A 377 2.67 25.01 -20.51
C LEU A 377 3.08 24.28 -21.80
N ARG A 378 4.18 23.52 -21.74
CA ARG A 378 4.66 22.74 -22.88
C ARG A 378 4.31 21.27 -22.69
N THR A 379 3.68 20.69 -23.70
CA THR A 379 3.57 19.24 -23.86
C THR A 379 4.97 18.64 -23.92
N GLN A 380 5.24 17.67 -23.03
CA GLN A 380 6.48 16.90 -23.00
C GLN A 380 6.35 15.70 -23.96
N THR A 381 5.26 14.94 -23.87
CA THR A 381 4.93 13.87 -24.83
C THR A 381 3.44 13.89 -25.17
N LYS A 382 3.08 13.48 -26.39
CA LYS A 382 1.70 13.14 -26.79
C LYS A 382 1.72 11.74 -27.38
N LEU A 383 0.86 10.86 -26.89
CA LEU A 383 0.68 9.49 -27.37
C LEU A 383 -0.75 9.34 -27.87
N ASP A 384 -0.92 8.95 -29.13
CA ASP A 384 -2.23 8.76 -29.76
C ASP A 384 -2.55 7.26 -29.86
N PHE A 385 -3.61 6.79 -29.21
CA PHE A 385 -3.96 5.37 -29.18
C PHE A 385 -5.18 5.05 -30.06
N LYS A 386 -5.17 3.88 -30.70
CA LYS A 386 -6.30 3.37 -31.50
C LYS A 386 -7.33 2.56 -30.69
N GLY A 387 -6.96 2.15 -29.48
CA GLY A 387 -7.84 1.39 -28.58
C GLY A 387 -8.47 2.31 -27.54
N GLU A 388 -9.66 1.94 -27.08
CA GLU A 388 -10.35 2.63 -25.99
C GLU A 388 -9.50 2.60 -24.71
N LEU A 389 -9.25 3.79 -24.17
CA LEU A 389 -8.45 4.01 -22.98
C LEU A 389 -9.39 4.34 -21.80
N PHE A 390 -9.35 3.52 -20.74
CA PHE A 390 -10.26 3.66 -19.60
C PHE A 390 -9.66 4.49 -18.47
N ALA A 391 -8.35 4.42 -18.27
CA ALA A 391 -7.64 5.15 -17.22
C ALA A 391 -6.16 5.38 -17.58
N CYS A 392 -5.60 6.50 -17.09
CA CYS A 392 -4.16 6.75 -17.13
C CYS A 392 -3.64 7.22 -15.77
N LYS A 393 -2.39 6.89 -15.45
CA LYS A 393 -1.66 7.39 -14.28
C LYS A 393 -0.19 7.59 -14.60
N VAL A 394 0.42 8.59 -13.98
CA VAL A 394 1.82 8.96 -14.19
C VAL A 394 2.57 9.03 -12.88
N ASN A 395 3.86 8.67 -12.94
CA ASN A 395 4.84 8.79 -11.87
C ASN A 395 6.11 9.44 -12.46
N ASN A 396 7.09 9.82 -11.64
CA ASN A 396 8.34 10.46 -12.08
C ASN A 396 9.12 9.71 -13.19
N LEU A 397 8.93 8.39 -13.29
CA LEU A 397 9.50 7.54 -14.34
C LEU A 397 8.53 7.21 -15.48
N VAL A 398 7.35 6.67 -15.16
CA VAL A 398 6.50 5.94 -16.13
C VAL A 398 5.09 6.50 -16.21
N LEU A 399 4.53 6.43 -17.42
CA LEU A 399 3.12 6.60 -17.72
C LEU A 399 2.50 5.21 -17.92
N VAL A 400 1.41 4.92 -17.23
CA VAL A 400 0.65 3.67 -17.39
C VAL A 400 -0.73 4.00 -17.94
N CYS A 401 -1.10 3.29 -19.00
CA CYS A 401 -2.36 3.44 -19.74
C CYS A 401 -3.12 2.10 -19.70
N ALA A 402 -4.40 2.13 -19.31
CA ALA A 402 -5.23 0.94 -19.17
C ALA A 402 -6.27 0.83 -20.28
N PHE A 403 -6.09 -0.18 -21.13
CA PHE A 403 -6.95 -0.52 -22.26
C PHE A 403 -7.78 -1.77 -21.91
N SER A 404 -8.71 -2.15 -22.78
CA SER A 404 -9.38 -3.44 -22.66
C SER A 404 -8.36 -4.59 -22.77
N GLU A 405 -8.34 -5.47 -21.76
CA GLU A 405 -7.50 -6.67 -21.66
C GLU A 405 -5.97 -6.44 -21.73
N SER A 406 -5.50 -5.18 -21.75
CA SER A 406 -4.08 -4.84 -21.74
C SER A 406 -3.72 -3.54 -21.00
N LEU A 407 -2.51 -3.48 -20.46
CA LEU A 407 -1.89 -2.29 -19.87
C LEU A 407 -0.64 -1.93 -20.68
N GLY A 408 -0.56 -0.69 -21.16
CA GLY A 408 0.65 -0.12 -21.75
C GLY A 408 1.47 0.62 -20.70
N ILE A 409 2.78 0.38 -20.65
CA ILE A 409 3.74 1.07 -19.79
C ILE A 409 4.72 1.80 -20.70
N PHE A 410 4.80 3.12 -20.55
CA PHE A 410 5.61 4.03 -21.35
C PHE A 410 6.55 4.84 -20.43
N ASP A 411 7.70 5.29 -20.94
CA ASP A 411 8.50 6.31 -20.24
C ASP A 411 7.76 7.64 -20.30
N ALA A 412 7.48 8.24 -19.15
CA ALA A 412 6.68 9.46 -19.05
C ALA A 412 7.34 10.68 -19.75
N ALA A 413 8.66 10.64 -19.93
CA ALA A 413 9.45 11.78 -20.38
C ALA A 413 9.72 11.83 -21.89
N ASN A 414 9.74 10.68 -22.58
CA ASN A 414 9.91 10.60 -24.05
C ASN A 414 8.81 9.79 -24.77
N GLY A 415 7.92 9.11 -24.05
CA GLY A 415 6.78 8.38 -24.62
C GLY A 415 7.13 7.00 -25.19
N THR A 416 8.37 6.52 -25.02
CA THR A 416 8.79 5.21 -25.53
C THR A 416 8.04 4.07 -24.83
N GLU A 417 7.56 3.08 -25.61
CA GLU A 417 6.93 1.87 -25.06
C GLU A 417 7.97 1.00 -24.35
N LEU A 418 7.80 0.80 -23.04
CA LEU A 418 8.65 -0.05 -22.23
C LEU A 418 8.13 -1.49 -22.23
N ARG A 419 6.83 -1.68 -22.03
CA ARG A 419 6.19 -3.00 -21.93
C ARG A 419 4.67 -2.89 -22.07
N VAL A 420 4.07 -3.86 -22.77
CA VAL A 420 2.62 -4.13 -22.72
C VAL A 420 2.34 -5.41 -21.93
N VAL A 421 1.52 -5.30 -20.89
CA VAL A 421 1.01 -6.44 -20.10
C VAL A 421 -0.35 -6.84 -20.66
N ARG A 422 -0.46 -8.05 -21.21
CA ARG A 422 -1.71 -8.61 -21.76
C ARG A 422 -2.44 -9.48 -20.73
N LYS A 423 -3.73 -9.77 -20.95
CA LYS A 423 -4.59 -10.58 -20.07
C LYS A 423 -4.83 -9.90 -18.70
N THR A 424 -5.11 -8.60 -18.78
CA THR A 424 -5.58 -7.78 -17.64
C THR A 424 -7.10 -7.73 -17.65
N GLU A 425 -7.72 -6.86 -16.85
CA GLU A 425 -9.19 -6.75 -16.81
C GLU A 425 -9.76 -6.18 -18.12
N LYS A 426 -11.02 -6.52 -18.43
CA LYS A 426 -11.71 -6.06 -19.65
C LYS A 426 -12.11 -4.58 -19.58
N ILE A 427 -12.49 -4.12 -18.39
CA ILE A 427 -12.93 -2.75 -18.10
C ILE A 427 -12.18 -2.30 -16.83
N PRO A 428 -10.92 -1.86 -16.96
CA PRO A 428 -10.13 -1.42 -15.81
C PRO A 428 -10.63 -0.06 -15.30
N GLN A 429 -11.51 -0.10 -14.29
CA GLN A 429 -12.08 1.08 -13.63
C GLN A 429 -11.08 1.78 -12.70
N PHE A 430 -10.23 0.99 -12.04
CA PHE A 430 -9.23 1.48 -11.10
C PHE A 430 -7.82 1.20 -11.63
N LEU A 431 -6.99 2.23 -11.68
CA LEU A 431 -5.56 2.15 -12.00
C LEU A 431 -4.81 3.05 -11.02
N ASP A 432 -3.77 2.50 -10.39
CA ASP A 432 -2.84 3.28 -9.58
C ASP A 432 -1.43 2.66 -9.60
N VAL A 433 -0.40 3.50 -9.43
CA VAL A 433 1.00 3.19 -9.75
C VAL A 433 1.95 3.72 -8.67
N SER A 434 2.85 2.86 -8.19
CA SER A 434 3.98 3.24 -7.34
C SER A 434 5.27 2.62 -7.90
N HIS A 435 6.42 2.89 -7.30
CA HIS A 435 7.68 2.45 -7.89
C HIS A 435 7.79 0.91 -7.92
N GLY A 436 8.02 0.34 -9.11
CA GLY A 436 8.06 -1.11 -9.37
C GLY A 436 6.75 -1.86 -9.14
N ARG A 437 5.62 -1.15 -8.97
CA ARG A 437 4.34 -1.73 -8.51
C ARG A 437 3.14 -1.01 -9.12
N MET A 438 2.07 -1.74 -9.43
CA MET A 438 0.80 -1.13 -9.83
C MET A 438 -0.38 -1.98 -9.36
N ILE A 439 -1.56 -1.37 -9.26
CA ILE A 439 -2.81 -2.06 -9.01
C ILE A 439 -3.81 -1.73 -10.11
N VAL A 440 -4.55 -2.74 -10.56
CA VAL A 440 -5.59 -2.61 -11.59
C VAL A 440 -6.84 -3.35 -11.17
N GLY A 441 -7.95 -2.61 -11.07
CA GLY A 441 -9.22 -3.09 -10.54
C GLY A 441 -10.39 -3.01 -11.53
N SER A 442 -11.32 -3.95 -11.40
CA SER A 442 -12.60 -3.97 -12.10
C SER A 442 -13.65 -4.55 -11.15
N GLY A 443 -14.65 -3.75 -10.76
CA GLY A 443 -15.61 -4.10 -9.71
C GLY A 443 -14.90 -4.58 -8.45
N ASN A 444 -15.20 -5.80 -8.01
CA ASN A 444 -14.71 -6.39 -6.75
C ASN A 444 -13.40 -7.18 -6.89
N VAL A 445 -12.70 -7.06 -8.02
CA VAL A 445 -11.41 -7.73 -8.27
C VAL A 445 -10.31 -6.71 -8.43
N LEU A 446 -9.25 -6.85 -7.62
CA LEU A 446 -8.02 -6.06 -7.71
C LEU A 446 -6.85 -6.96 -8.09
N ASN A 447 -6.10 -6.56 -9.11
CA ASN A 447 -4.86 -7.22 -9.52
C ASN A 447 -3.68 -6.34 -9.14
N TYR A 448 -2.92 -6.79 -8.15
CA TYR A 448 -1.64 -6.19 -7.78
C TYR A 448 -0.53 -6.81 -8.64
N LEU A 449 0.24 -5.98 -9.33
CA LEU A 449 1.39 -6.36 -10.15
C LEU A 449 2.65 -5.79 -9.50
N GLN A 450 3.56 -6.68 -9.11
CA GLN A 450 4.87 -6.31 -8.56
C GLN A 450 5.99 -6.76 -9.50
N TYR A 451 6.87 -5.83 -9.87
CA TYR A 451 8.07 -6.10 -10.66
C TYR A 451 9.22 -6.38 -9.70
N THR A 452 9.52 -7.66 -9.47
CA THR A 452 10.61 -8.07 -8.58
C THR A 452 11.94 -8.03 -9.33
N THR A 453 12.94 -7.35 -8.78
CA THR A 453 14.35 -7.60 -9.14
C THR A 453 14.68 -9.06 -8.85
N ASN A 454 15.60 -9.66 -9.62
CA ASN A 454 15.96 -11.08 -9.48
C ASN A 454 16.86 -11.37 -8.24
N ASP A 455 16.90 -10.45 -7.28
CA ASP A 455 17.80 -10.45 -6.11
C ASP A 455 17.13 -10.97 -4.81
N GLU A 456 15.83 -11.30 -4.81
CA GLU A 456 15.44 -12.43 -3.94
C GLU A 456 16.20 -13.64 -4.49
N PRO A 457 17.07 -14.30 -3.69
CA PRO A 457 17.80 -15.48 -4.15
C PRO A 457 16.80 -16.60 -4.38
N THR A 458 16.23 -16.62 -5.59
CA THR A 458 15.62 -17.81 -6.16
C THR A 458 16.68 -18.89 -6.01
N LYS A 459 16.47 -19.82 -5.07
CA LYS A 459 17.29 -21.02 -4.95
C LYS A 459 17.22 -21.68 -6.32
N ARG A 460 18.24 -21.43 -7.14
CA ARG A 460 18.25 -21.84 -8.54
C ARG A 460 18.13 -23.35 -8.50
N LYS A 461 16.93 -23.86 -8.85
CA LYS A 461 16.76 -25.26 -9.19
C LYS A 461 17.52 -25.45 -10.50
N HIS A 462 18.83 -25.60 -10.37
CA HIS A 462 19.68 -26.08 -11.43
C HIS A 462 19.08 -27.39 -11.89
N SER A 463 18.58 -27.39 -13.13
CA SER A 463 18.17 -28.59 -13.85
C SER A 463 19.42 -29.40 -14.17
N VAL A 464 19.98 -30.04 -13.16
CA VAL A 464 20.98 -31.10 -13.30
C VAL A 464 20.24 -32.41 -13.07
N SER A 465 20.26 -33.26 -14.08
CA SER A 465 19.74 -34.61 -14.01
C SER A 465 20.62 -35.48 -13.12
N SER A 466 20.34 -35.53 -11.82
CA SER A 466 20.79 -36.62 -10.95
C SER A 466 19.68 -37.10 -10.03
N LYS A 467 19.40 -38.41 -10.09
CA LYS A 467 18.51 -39.09 -9.15
C LYS A 467 19.26 -39.28 -7.83
N THR A 468 19.11 -38.36 -6.88
CA THR A 468 19.57 -38.59 -5.51
C THR A 468 18.48 -38.19 -4.52
N ARG A 469 18.04 -39.14 -3.71
CA ARG A 469 17.06 -38.93 -2.63
C ARG A 469 17.66 -37.93 -1.62
N SER A 470 17.10 -36.72 -1.52
CA SER A 470 17.42 -35.82 -0.41
C SER A 470 16.82 -36.42 0.88
N ASN A 471 17.69 -36.77 1.82
CA ASN A 471 17.30 -37.46 3.04
C ASN A 471 16.47 -36.55 3.94
N LYS A 472 15.32 -37.04 4.44
CA LYS A 472 14.48 -36.35 5.44
C LYS A 472 15.25 -35.87 6.69
N TRP A 473 16.42 -36.45 6.93
CA TRP A 473 17.37 -36.06 7.97
C TRP A 473 17.84 -34.60 7.86
N THR A 474 18.03 -34.05 6.66
CA THR A 474 18.47 -32.64 6.51
C THR A 474 17.38 -31.66 6.89
N ASP A 475 16.11 -31.97 6.56
CA ASP A 475 14.99 -31.10 6.94
C ASP A 475 14.72 -31.13 8.45
N VAL A 476 14.91 -32.29 9.09
CA VAL A 476 14.87 -32.41 10.57
C VAL A 476 16.05 -31.68 11.23
N LEU A 477 17.26 -31.79 10.67
CA LEU A 477 18.42 -31.07 11.20
C LEU A 477 18.25 -29.55 11.08
N HIS A 478 17.73 -29.06 9.95
CA HIS A 478 17.45 -27.63 9.77
C HIS A 478 16.37 -27.14 10.72
N THR A 479 15.27 -27.87 10.90
CA THR A 479 14.23 -27.49 11.87
C THR A 479 14.71 -27.54 13.32
N GLN A 480 15.63 -28.44 13.68
CA GLN A 480 16.28 -28.44 15.00
C GLN A 480 17.25 -27.25 15.16
N LEU A 481 17.99 -26.89 14.12
CA LEU A 481 18.86 -25.71 14.12
C LEU A 481 18.07 -24.40 14.21
N ASP A 482 16.95 -24.29 13.50
CA ASP A 482 16.07 -23.11 13.56
C ASP A 482 15.48 -22.95 14.97
N LEU A 483 15.01 -24.04 15.60
CA LEU A 483 14.55 -24.03 17.00
C LEU A 483 15.67 -23.64 17.98
N TYR A 484 16.88 -24.17 17.82
CA TYR A 484 18.03 -23.83 18.66
C TYR A 484 18.43 -22.35 18.52
N ASN A 485 18.37 -21.80 17.30
CA ASN A 485 18.63 -20.39 17.03
C ASN A 485 17.54 -19.46 17.60
N GLU A 486 16.28 -19.88 17.61
CA GLU A 486 15.19 -19.14 18.27
C GLU A 486 15.30 -19.18 19.80
N ASP A 487 15.76 -20.30 20.37
CA ASP A 487 15.95 -20.49 21.82
C ASP A 487 17.15 -19.68 22.35
N GLU A 488 18.33 -19.78 21.72
CA GLU A 488 19.50 -19.00 22.14
C GLU A 488 19.25 -17.49 21.97
N LYS A 489 18.46 -17.08 20.97
CA LYS A 489 18.04 -15.68 20.83
C LYS A 489 17.15 -15.24 21.99
N GLN A 490 16.15 -16.03 22.39
CA GLN A 490 15.32 -15.73 23.57
C GLN A 490 16.16 -15.64 24.84
N ARG A 491 17.18 -16.51 24.98
CA ARG A 491 18.13 -16.50 26.09
C ARG A 491 18.95 -15.21 26.13
N VAL A 492 19.49 -14.77 24.99
CA VAL A 492 20.23 -13.51 24.86
C VAL A 492 19.33 -12.30 25.13
N ASP A 493 18.10 -12.28 24.59
CA ASP A 493 17.14 -11.20 24.80
C ASP A 493 16.73 -11.11 26.30
N SER A 494 16.57 -12.25 26.99
CA SER A 494 16.30 -12.30 28.44
C SER A 494 17.47 -11.76 29.25
N ILE A 495 18.70 -12.20 28.97
CA ILE A 495 19.91 -11.71 29.65
C ILE A 495 20.08 -10.19 29.44
N GLN A 496 19.83 -9.67 28.23
CA GLN A 496 19.87 -8.23 27.98
C GLN A 496 18.79 -7.47 28.76
N ARG A 497 17.57 -8.02 28.87
CA ARG A 497 16.49 -7.42 29.65
C ARG A 497 16.83 -7.40 31.15
N SER A 498 17.29 -8.51 31.70
CA SER A 498 17.76 -8.61 33.09
C SER A 498 18.89 -7.61 33.39
N GLN A 499 19.94 -7.56 32.55
CA GLN A 499 21.01 -6.55 32.69
C GLN A 499 20.51 -5.11 32.57
N THR A 500 19.46 -4.86 31.79
CA THR A 500 18.86 -3.51 31.67
C THR A 500 18.09 -3.13 32.92
N LEU A 501 17.37 -4.08 33.55
CA LEU A 501 16.69 -3.88 34.82
C LEU A 501 17.69 -3.70 35.97
N GLN A 502 18.72 -4.55 36.07
CA GLN A 502 19.80 -4.41 37.05
C GLN A 502 20.55 -3.08 36.94
N ARG A 503 20.74 -2.53 35.73
CA ARG A 503 21.32 -1.18 35.55
C ARG A 503 20.39 -0.03 35.95
N ARG A 504 19.07 -0.24 35.96
CA ARG A 504 18.09 0.73 36.47
C ARG A 504 17.91 0.63 37.99
N PHE A 505 18.19 -0.54 38.56
CA PHE A 505 18.19 -0.75 40.00
C PHE A 505 19.43 -0.12 40.65
N VAL A 506 19.38 1.19 40.89
CA VAL A 506 20.47 1.96 41.54
C VAL A 506 20.41 1.84 43.07
N GLY A 507 20.08 0.65 43.58
CA GLY A 507 20.19 0.25 44.99
C GLY A 507 19.26 0.91 46.02
N ASP A 508 18.61 2.03 45.71
CA ASP A 508 17.86 2.81 46.71
C ASP A 508 16.73 3.66 46.05
N VAL A 509 15.59 3.03 45.74
CA VAL A 509 14.34 3.71 45.27
C VAL A 509 13.11 2.95 45.75
N GLU A 510 12.07 3.68 46.14
CA GLU A 510 10.75 3.25 46.65
C GLU A 510 9.84 2.53 45.61
N ASP A 511 10.41 2.03 44.50
CA ASP A 511 9.67 1.41 43.39
C ASP A 511 9.42 -0.10 43.65
N GLU A 512 8.38 -0.41 44.43
CA GLU A 512 7.92 -1.79 44.68
C GLU A 512 7.59 -2.54 43.37
N GLU A 513 7.09 -1.85 42.35
CA GLU A 513 6.77 -2.43 41.03
C GLU A 513 8.03 -2.90 40.27
N LEU A 514 9.15 -2.18 40.39
CA LEU A 514 10.43 -2.56 39.77
C LEU A 514 11.04 -3.78 40.50
N GLN A 515 10.96 -3.81 41.84
CA GLN A 515 11.36 -5.00 42.61
C GLN A 515 10.49 -6.22 42.26
N LEU A 516 9.18 -6.03 42.08
CA LEU A 516 8.27 -7.10 41.68
C LEU A 516 8.54 -7.61 40.26
N GLU A 517 8.87 -6.74 39.29
CA GLU A 517 9.27 -7.18 37.94
C GLU A 517 10.58 -7.99 37.97
N ILE A 518 11.56 -7.59 38.79
CA ILE A 518 12.81 -8.33 39.00
C ILE A 518 12.54 -9.70 39.65
N ALA A 519 11.78 -9.74 40.75
CA ALA A 519 11.46 -10.99 41.46
C ALA A 519 10.63 -11.97 40.59
N MET A 520 9.68 -11.46 39.80
CA MET A 520 8.92 -12.25 38.83
C MET A 520 9.78 -12.80 37.68
N MET A 521 10.89 -12.13 37.35
CA MET A 521 11.86 -12.61 36.36
C MET A 521 12.75 -13.70 36.96
N GLU A 522 13.34 -13.46 38.14
CA GLU A 522 14.19 -14.44 38.84
C GLU A 522 13.43 -15.72 39.18
N SER A 523 12.18 -15.62 39.65
CA SER A 523 11.34 -16.78 39.97
C SER A 523 11.04 -17.65 38.74
N ARG A 524 10.91 -17.05 37.55
CA ARG A 524 10.76 -17.78 36.28
C ARG A 524 12.04 -18.49 35.85
N ASP A 525 13.20 -17.85 36.02
CA ASP A 525 14.48 -18.45 35.67
C ASP A 525 14.81 -19.64 36.61
N VAL A 526 14.49 -19.55 37.91
CA VAL A 526 14.59 -20.67 38.87
C VAL A 526 13.69 -21.84 38.45
N HIS A 527 12.46 -21.57 37.99
CA HIS A 527 11.55 -22.60 37.47
C HIS A 527 12.04 -23.27 36.18
N SER A 528 12.92 -22.63 35.41
CA SER A 528 13.46 -23.18 34.17
C SER A 528 14.64 -24.15 34.39
N HIS A 529 15.31 -24.06 35.54
CA HIS A 529 16.49 -24.87 35.87
C HIS A 529 16.21 -26.11 36.74
N SER A 530 15.00 -26.26 37.29
CA SER A 530 14.59 -27.43 38.08
C SER A 530 14.03 -28.58 37.24
N LEU A 531 14.88 -29.22 36.43
CA LEU A 531 14.67 -30.61 36.01
C LEU A 531 15.20 -31.56 37.11
N PRO A 532 14.49 -32.65 37.43
CA PRO A 532 14.70 -33.37 38.68
C PRO A 532 16.02 -34.15 38.72
N GLN A 533 16.99 -33.63 39.47
CA GLN A 533 18.08 -34.45 40.00
C GLN A 533 17.71 -34.98 41.38
N VAL A 534 17.72 -36.30 41.51
CA VAL A 534 17.52 -37.01 42.76
C VAL A 534 18.77 -36.86 43.64
N HIS A 535 18.71 -36.02 44.69
CA HIS A 535 19.15 -36.41 46.04
C HIS A 535 18.91 -35.33 47.12
N ASN A 536 18.25 -35.77 48.20
CA ASN A 536 18.38 -35.40 49.62
C ASN A 536 18.54 -33.90 49.98
N GLY A 537 17.44 -33.30 50.45
CA GLY A 537 17.41 -31.99 51.11
C GLY A 537 16.08 -31.75 51.84
N GLU A 538 15.67 -32.67 52.72
CA GLU A 538 14.35 -32.65 53.39
C GLU A 538 14.10 -31.43 54.31
N GLU A 539 15.10 -30.57 54.54
CA GLU A 539 14.98 -29.39 55.43
C GLU A 539 14.45 -28.12 54.74
N GLN A 540 14.46 -28.00 53.40
CA GLN A 540 13.95 -26.80 52.70
C GLN A 540 12.47 -26.90 52.29
N ASP A 541 11.96 -28.10 52.02
CA ASP A 541 10.55 -28.27 51.67
C ASP A 541 9.62 -28.06 52.89
N ASP A 542 10.07 -28.42 54.09
CA ASP A 542 9.30 -28.25 55.34
C ASP A 542 9.08 -26.77 55.71
N GLU A 543 10.06 -25.89 55.50
CA GLU A 543 9.93 -24.45 55.75
C GLU A 543 8.97 -23.80 54.74
N LEU A 544 9.00 -24.23 53.48
CA LEU A 544 8.07 -23.78 52.44
C LEU A 544 6.64 -24.29 52.69
N LEU A 545 6.48 -25.53 53.15
CA LEU A 545 5.20 -26.12 53.56
C LEU A 545 4.59 -25.38 54.76
N LEU A 546 5.40 -25.03 55.77
CA LEU A 546 4.97 -24.21 56.90
C LEU A 546 4.51 -22.81 56.46
N ALA A 547 5.27 -22.15 55.58
CA ALA A 547 4.88 -20.84 55.04
C ALA A 547 3.58 -20.90 54.23
N LEU A 548 3.38 -21.94 53.42
CA LEU A 548 2.16 -22.14 52.64
C LEU A 548 0.95 -22.51 53.52
N GLU A 549 1.13 -23.34 54.56
CA GLU A 549 0.06 -23.68 55.50
C GLU A 549 -0.32 -22.49 56.38
N GLN A 550 0.66 -21.68 56.81
CA GLN A 550 0.41 -20.43 57.54
C GLN A 550 -0.25 -19.36 56.67
N SER A 551 0.07 -19.33 55.36
CA SER A 551 -0.64 -18.52 54.37
C SER A 551 -2.05 -19.04 54.05
N ARG A 552 -2.31 -20.36 54.20
CA ARG A 552 -3.65 -20.92 54.03
C ARG A 552 -4.53 -20.65 55.25
N LEU A 553 -3.98 -20.80 56.45
CA LEU A 553 -4.69 -20.55 57.72
C LEU A 553 -5.04 -19.07 57.91
N SER A 554 -4.26 -18.13 57.36
CA SER A 554 -4.63 -16.71 57.33
C SER A 554 -5.70 -16.39 56.28
N TYR A 555 -5.81 -17.17 55.20
CA TYR A 555 -6.85 -17.02 54.17
C TYR A 555 -8.16 -17.75 54.51
N GLU A 556 -8.12 -18.81 55.33
CA GLU A 556 -9.32 -19.49 55.84
C GLU A 556 -10.00 -18.76 57.02
N GLY A 557 -9.42 -17.65 57.50
CA GLY A 557 -9.97 -16.81 58.58
C GLY A 557 -11.04 -15.80 58.17
N ASP A 558 -11.05 -15.38 56.89
CA ASP A 558 -11.98 -14.40 56.32
C ASP A 558 -12.35 -14.83 54.89
N VAL A 559 -13.54 -15.43 54.69
CA VAL A 559 -14.41 -15.34 53.48
C VAL A 559 -15.62 -16.28 53.63
N ASN A 560 -16.79 -15.82 53.14
CA ASN A 560 -18.09 -16.49 53.25
C ASN A 560 -18.17 -17.89 52.64
N THR A 561 -19.09 -18.71 53.16
CA THR A 561 -19.38 -20.08 52.72
C THR A 561 -19.93 -20.23 51.30
N GLU A 562 -20.41 -19.16 50.65
CA GLU A 562 -21.07 -19.22 49.34
C GLU A 562 -20.09 -19.29 48.14
N THR A 563 -18.81 -18.96 48.30
CA THR A 563 -17.81 -19.09 47.22
C THR A 563 -17.22 -20.50 47.09
N ARG A 564 -17.23 -21.30 48.17
CA ARG A 564 -16.65 -22.67 48.16
C ARG A 564 -17.37 -23.64 47.23
N GLU A 565 -18.67 -23.47 47.00
CA GLU A 565 -19.45 -24.36 46.12
C GLU A 565 -19.19 -24.07 44.63
N ASN A 566 -19.21 -22.79 44.23
CA ASN A 566 -18.95 -22.37 42.85
C ASN A 566 -17.52 -22.74 42.38
N ASP A 567 -16.51 -22.58 43.23
CA ASP A 567 -15.13 -22.92 42.88
C ASP A 567 -14.93 -24.45 42.73
N GLN A 568 -15.60 -25.27 43.56
CA GLN A 568 -15.56 -26.73 43.41
C GLN A 568 -16.24 -27.21 42.11
N GLU A 569 -17.32 -26.56 41.70
CA GLU A 569 -18.00 -26.88 40.43
C GLU A 569 -17.13 -26.49 39.22
N LEU A 570 -16.44 -25.33 39.28
CA LEU A 570 -15.51 -24.90 38.24
C LEU A 570 -14.29 -25.84 38.10
N PHE A 571 -13.70 -26.27 39.22
CA PHE A 571 -12.57 -27.21 39.23
C PHE A 571 -12.97 -28.61 38.72
N THR A 572 -14.19 -29.08 39.01
CA THR A 572 -14.68 -30.36 38.47
C THR A 572 -14.98 -30.28 36.97
N ALA A 573 -15.55 -29.17 36.49
CA ALA A 573 -15.77 -28.93 35.06
C ALA A 573 -14.45 -28.90 34.25
N LEU A 574 -13.42 -28.21 34.74
CA LEU A 574 -12.10 -28.18 34.11
C LEU A 574 -11.43 -29.56 34.06
N ARG A 575 -11.58 -30.36 35.13
CA ARG A 575 -11.06 -31.73 35.20
C ARG A 575 -11.75 -32.66 34.20
N LEU A 576 -13.07 -32.53 34.03
CA LEU A 576 -13.84 -33.29 33.03
C LEU A 576 -13.44 -32.92 31.59
N SER A 577 -13.31 -31.63 31.28
CA SER A 577 -12.85 -31.15 29.97
C SER A 577 -11.45 -31.65 29.60
N SER A 578 -10.53 -31.67 30.57
CA SER A 578 -9.18 -32.23 30.40
C SER A 578 -9.20 -33.74 30.14
N ALA A 579 -10.00 -34.50 30.89
CA ALA A 579 -10.19 -35.94 30.70
C ALA A 579 -10.84 -36.29 29.34
N GLU A 580 -11.79 -35.47 28.86
CA GLU A 580 -12.41 -35.69 27.56
C GLU A 580 -11.44 -35.39 26.40
N SER A 581 -10.67 -34.30 26.51
CA SER A 581 -9.68 -33.92 25.50
C SER A 581 -8.60 -34.98 25.29
N THR A 582 -8.11 -35.58 26.38
CA THR A 582 -7.11 -36.65 26.35
C THR A 582 -7.67 -37.96 25.77
N ASN A 583 -8.93 -38.31 26.07
CA ASN A 583 -9.60 -39.45 25.45
C ASN A 583 -9.83 -39.28 23.94
N ARG A 584 -10.17 -38.08 23.46
CA ARG A 584 -10.27 -37.76 22.01
C ARG A 584 -8.91 -37.84 21.29
N ILE A 585 -7.80 -37.59 21.98
CA ILE A 585 -6.44 -37.72 21.43
C ILE A 585 -5.99 -39.19 21.37
N ASN A 586 -6.30 -39.98 22.40
CA ASN A 586 -5.89 -41.38 22.47
C ASN A 586 -6.66 -42.30 21.51
N SER A 587 -7.98 -42.09 21.35
CA SER A 587 -8.80 -42.82 20.36
C SER A 587 -8.27 -42.62 18.93
N ARG A 588 -8.01 -41.38 18.51
CA ARG A 588 -7.40 -41.04 17.21
C ARG A 588 -5.97 -41.57 17.01
N ARG A 589 -5.26 -41.93 18.09
CA ARG A 589 -3.91 -42.55 18.04
C ARG A 589 -3.95 -44.07 17.91
N LEU A 590 -5.00 -44.75 18.37
CA LEU A 590 -5.13 -46.21 18.18
C LEU A 590 -5.48 -46.60 16.74
N GLU A 591 -6.38 -45.87 16.07
CA GLU A 591 -6.81 -46.19 14.70
C GLU A 591 -5.65 -46.12 13.68
N ARG A 592 -4.65 -45.24 13.90
CA ARG A 592 -3.51 -45.08 13.00
C ARG A 592 -2.39 -46.11 13.19
N ARG A 593 -2.51 -47.07 14.12
CA ARG A 593 -1.45 -48.06 14.44
C ARG A 593 -1.72 -49.49 13.96
N ARG A 594 -2.77 -49.75 13.16
CA ARG A 594 -3.12 -51.10 12.66
C ARG A 594 -3.15 -51.27 11.14
N ALA A 595 -2.67 -50.32 10.35
CA ALA A 595 -2.49 -50.47 8.90
C ALA A 595 -1.04 -50.86 8.55
N PRO A 596 -0.79 -51.93 7.76
CA PRO A 596 0.56 -52.25 7.26
C PRO A 596 1.09 -51.18 6.31
N LEU A 597 2.41 -51.00 6.24
CA LEU A 597 3.02 -50.07 5.30
C LEU A 597 3.01 -50.61 3.87
N GLY A 598 2.36 -49.87 2.97
CA GLY A 598 2.80 -49.73 1.59
C GLY A 598 2.06 -50.55 0.55
N GLU A 599 0.95 -50.01 0.05
CA GLU A 599 0.61 -50.15 -1.37
C GLU A 599 -0.14 -48.90 -1.85
N TYR A 600 0.04 -48.56 -3.13
CA TYR A 600 -0.42 -47.31 -3.73
C TYR A 600 -1.13 -47.64 -5.05
N LEU A 601 -2.46 -47.72 -5.03
CA LEU A 601 -3.29 -47.87 -6.23
C LEU A 601 -4.48 -46.91 -6.13
N GLY A 602 -4.69 -46.13 -7.19
CA GLY A 602 -5.81 -45.20 -7.31
C GLY A 602 -7.08 -45.89 -7.81
N PRO A 603 -8.24 -45.20 -7.76
CA PRO A 603 -9.48 -45.72 -8.30
C PRO A 603 -9.59 -45.45 -9.81
N ASP A 604 -9.56 -46.51 -10.61
CA ASP A 604 -10.38 -46.67 -11.81
C ASP A 604 -10.20 -48.08 -12.39
N SER A 605 -11.04 -49.04 -11.97
CA SER A 605 -11.52 -50.15 -12.81
C SER A 605 -12.56 -51.00 -12.06
N SER A 606 -13.36 -51.73 -12.84
CA SER A 606 -14.56 -52.44 -12.44
C SER A 606 -14.41 -53.98 -12.46
N HIS A 607 -15.40 -54.67 -11.88
CA HIS A 607 -15.85 -56.05 -12.14
C HIS A 607 -14.93 -57.26 -11.84
N PHE A 608 -15.53 -58.27 -11.19
CA PHE A 608 -15.75 -59.66 -11.68
C PHE A 608 -17.02 -60.18 -10.93
N ALA A 609 -18.08 -60.70 -11.57
CA ALA A 609 -18.27 -62.06 -12.15
C ALA A 609 -18.22 -63.17 -11.07
N ASN A 610 -19.10 -64.19 -11.02
CA ASN A 610 -20.15 -64.69 -11.95
C ASN A 610 -21.25 -65.41 -11.10
N GLU A 611 -22.34 -66.07 -11.55
CA GLU A 611 -22.82 -66.56 -12.86
C GLU A 611 -24.36 -66.81 -12.85
N ALA A 612 -24.88 -67.47 -13.91
CA ALA A 612 -26.13 -68.25 -14.02
C ALA A 612 -27.51 -67.53 -14.10
N GLY A 613 -28.30 -67.82 -15.17
CA GLY A 613 -29.77 -67.73 -15.05
C GLY A 613 -30.69 -67.26 -16.19
N ASN A 614 -30.50 -67.70 -17.45
CA ASN A 614 -31.59 -68.05 -18.39
C ASN A 614 -32.69 -67.01 -18.83
N ARG A 615 -32.67 -66.65 -20.13
CA ARG A 615 -33.80 -66.45 -21.09
C ARG A 615 -35.18 -65.87 -20.63
N ASN A 616 -35.61 -64.74 -21.25
CA ASN A 616 -36.69 -64.65 -22.28
C ASN A 616 -37.41 -63.26 -22.35
N SER A 617 -37.48 -62.71 -23.57
CA SER A 617 -38.59 -61.98 -24.23
C SER A 617 -39.64 -61.18 -23.42
N LEU A 618 -39.84 -59.89 -23.79
CA LEU A 618 -41.05 -59.33 -24.44
C LEU A 618 -41.01 -57.79 -24.46
N SER A 619 -41.91 -57.19 -25.25
CA SER A 619 -41.97 -55.76 -25.62
C SER A 619 -43.12 -55.01 -24.88
N PRO A 620 -43.66 -53.86 -25.34
CA PRO A 620 -43.53 -52.59 -24.61
C PRO A 620 -44.86 -51.99 -24.10
N SER A 621 -44.83 -51.05 -23.14
CA SER A 621 -45.94 -50.11 -22.90
C SER A 621 -45.64 -48.97 -21.92
N THR A 622 -45.74 -47.73 -22.42
CA THR A 622 -46.47 -46.55 -21.89
C THR A 622 -46.56 -46.19 -20.39
N ASN A 623 -46.46 -44.87 -20.17
CA ASN A 623 -47.07 -44.00 -19.13
C ASN A 623 -46.22 -43.58 -17.90
N ASP A 624 -46.03 -42.26 -17.84
CA ASP A 624 -46.12 -41.32 -16.70
C ASP A 624 -45.70 -41.75 -15.29
N ILE A 625 -44.69 -41.05 -14.75
CA ILE A 625 -44.60 -40.60 -13.35
C ILE A 625 -43.67 -39.37 -13.26
N THR A 626 -44.02 -38.44 -12.37
CA THR A 626 -43.31 -37.18 -12.07
C THR A 626 -42.03 -37.38 -11.23
N PRO A 627 -41.15 -36.35 -11.18
CA PRO A 627 -40.29 -36.15 -10.02
C PRO A 627 -40.40 -34.72 -9.43
N HIS A 628 -41.11 -34.58 -8.31
CA HIS A 628 -40.93 -33.48 -7.35
C HIS A 628 -40.67 -34.09 -5.97
N SER A 629 -39.40 -34.34 -5.65
CA SER A 629 -38.99 -34.91 -4.36
C SER A 629 -37.51 -34.61 -4.05
N ALA A 630 -37.10 -33.35 -4.20
CA ALA A 630 -35.80 -32.84 -3.76
C ALA A 630 -35.96 -31.50 -3.01
N ASP A 631 -36.62 -30.52 -3.63
CA ASP A 631 -36.80 -29.14 -3.12
C ASP A 631 -37.65 -29.00 -1.84
N ARG A 632 -38.14 -30.11 -1.27
CA ARG A 632 -39.08 -30.10 -0.13
C ARG A 632 -38.44 -30.43 1.22
N LEU A 633 -37.15 -30.73 1.26
CA LEU A 633 -36.41 -31.03 2.50
C LEU A 633 -35.58 -29.84 2.99
N GLU A 634 -34.91 -29.10 2.11
CA GLU A 634 -34.16 -27.89 2.50
C GLU A 634 -35.11 -26.77 3.01
N TYR A 635 -36.30 -26.64 2.41
CA TYR A 635 -37.29 -25.62 2.82
C TYR A 635 -37.85 -25.82 4.23
N ASP A 636 -37.88 -27.05 4.76
CA ASP A 636 -38.37 -27.34 6.12
C ASP A 636 -37.28 -27.08 7.18
N GLU A 637 -35.98 -27.18 6.84
CA GLU A 637 -34.88 -26.86 7.75
C GLU A 637 -34.73 -25.34 7.93
N ASP A 638 -34.80 -24.55 6.85
CA ASP A 638 -34.75 -23.09 6.91
C ASP A 638 -35.96 -22.49 7.68
N LEU A 639 -37.14 -23.08 7.52
CA LEU A 639 -38.35 -22.65 8.24
C LEU A 639 -38.25 -22.95 9.74
N GLN A 640 -37.66 -24.09 10.12
CA GLN A 640 -37.40 -24.42 11.52
C GLN A 640 -36.34 -23.51 12.16
N LEU A 641 -35.31 -23.12 11.40
CA LEU A 641 -34.30 -22.15 11.85
C LEU A 641 -34.92 -20.77 12.10
N ALA A 642 -35.82 -20.32 11.23
CA ALA A 642 -36.56 -19.07 11.38
C ALA A 642 -37.47 -19.06 12.63
N PHE A 643 -38.17 -20.16 12.91
CA PHE A 643 -38.96 -20.30 14.14
C PHE A 643 -38.09 -20.32 15.41
N ALA A 644 -36.92 -20.97 15.38
CA ALA A 644 -35.99 -20.99 16.50
C ALA A 644 -35.41 -19.61 16.83
N LEU A 645 -35.13 -18.78 15.82
CA LEU A 645 -34.67 -17.41 16.00
C LEU A 645 -35.78 -16.50 16.54
N SER A 646 -37.00 -16.58 15.99
CA SER A 646 -38.16 -15.81 16.47
C SER A 646 -38.47 -16.06 17.95
N LEU A 647 -38.37 -17.31 18.42
CA LEU A 647 -38.56 -17.67 19.83
C LEU A 647 -37.43 -17.20 20.77
N SER A 648 -36.29 -16.76 20.23
CA SER A 648 -35.17 -16.21 21.01
C SER A 648 -35.27 -14.70 21.26
N GLU A 649 -36.06 -13.97 20.46
CA GLU A 649 -36.27 -12.52 20.62
C GLU A 649 -37.37 -12.18 21.64
N GLU A 650 -38.33 -13.08 21.91
CA GLU A 650 -39.40 -12.86 22.91
C GLU A 650 -38.99 -13.16 24.38
N ARG A 651 -37.69 -13.27 24.68
CA ARG A 651 -37.18 -13.61 26.04
C ARG A 651 -36.06 -12.73 26.60
N ASN A 652 -35.90 -11.51 26.10
CA ASN A 652 -35.14 -10.43 26.74
C ASN A 652 -36.03 -9.20 26.98
#